data_AF-A0A850SIM8-F1
#
_entry.id   AF-A0A850SIM8-F1
#
_cell.length_a   1.000
_cell.length_b   1.000
_cell.length_c   1.000
_cell.angle_alpha   90.00
_cell.angle_beta   90.00
_cell.angle_gamma   90.00
#
_symmetry.space_group_name_H-M   'P 1'
#
loop_
_entity.id
_entity.type
_entity.pdbx_description
1 polymer ?
#
loop_
_entity_poly.entity_id
_entity_poly.type
_entity_poly.pdbx_seq_one_letter_code
_entity_poly.pdbx_strand_id
1 'polypeptide(L)'
;ERRLARIRGQLGELAAERARITPTPEQAKALEDAEARFVAAEEAARVAEGALHRAEEERAAADRIEQALKGPRQRAEQSLSEIRAEAEALRRVLDAQKLGDFPPLIELVEVAQGYETALAAALGDDLSAALEDAAPARWSSLGGSSADRVGALPEAAVPLSRFVKAPQALARRLASIGVVDAAAGPALAEKLAPGQRLVTVKGDLWRWDGFVARAEAKTAAAIRLEQRNRLASLAGDLDIAEQRLAAALAEHQAAGGELQRRQAIERDARALFSDARRAVEAARARLAELQREHERASARIATIDDATARLDEDAAETGRALEGHASVRAALPDAAVIAEGLANARERLANARAKASEARAIHGDLARESKMRADRLAEIARERGVWMTRGETARARLGEIEERLAAATAAHEAASGAPAAIEGKRRELLDLIGAAEQRRRDAADSLAEAQRLAQEADRAAKLADAAAAEAREARARLEAQAEAAVARVEEAARTAEETCSAPPADLLGIAEHKDGAELPTREDIDRRLERYRRERETLGGVNLRADEEMREVAARLEELGREREDCDGAIRKLRAAIGSLNREARERLNAAFETVNRNFTTLFTRLFNGGQAELRLIDSEDVLEAGLEIFASPPGKKLASMSLMSGGEQALTATALIFAVFMANPAPVCVLDEVDAPLDDANVERYCRLLQEMANETGTRFIVITHSALTMSRMDRLYGVTMVERGVSQLVSVDLGKAEQLAAAE
;
A
#
# COMPACT_ATOMS: atom_id res chain seq x y z
N GLU A 1 98.14 7.43 26.78
CA GLU A 1 97.53 6.46 27.72
C GLU A 1 96.15 6.91 28.22
N ARG A 2 96.02 8.01 28.98
CA ARG A 2 94.73 8.44 29.57
C ARG A 2 93.57 8.64 28.57
N ARG A 3 93.84 9.16 27.36
CA ARG A 3 92.83 9.36 26.29
C ARG A 3 92.30 8.02 25.75
N LEU A 4 93.17 7.04 25.56
CA LEU A 4 92.83 5.69 25.07
C LEU A 4 91.92 4.93 26.07
N ALA A 5 92.18 5.11 27.37
CA ALA A 5 91.36 4.51 28.43
C ALA A 5 89.92 5.06 28.45
N ARG A 6 89.73 6.35 28.15
CA ARG A 6 88.40 6.98 28.11
C ARG A 6 87.54 6.48 26.95
N ILE A 7 88.11 6.38 25.75
CA ILE A 7 87.41 5.91 24.54
C ILE A 7 86.96 4.45 24.71
N ARG A 8 87.82 3.59 25.28
CA ARG A 8 87.48 2.20 25.60
C ARG A 8 86.33 2.07 26.62
N GLY A 9 86.21 3.02 27.54
CA GLY A 9 85.08 3.08 28.48
C GLY A 9 83.75 3.37 27.77
N GLN A 10 83.73 4.36 26.87
CA GLN A 10 82.53 4.76 26.12
C GLN A 10 82.05 3.65 25.15
N LEU A 11 82.97 2.92 24.52
CA LEU A 11 82.64 1.75 23.71
C LEU A 11 81.98 0.64 24.54
N GLY A 12 82.43 0.43 25.78
CA GLY A 12 81.82 -0.53 26.70
C GLY A 12 80.39 -0.16 27.11
N GLU A 13 80.11 1.13 27.30
CA GLU A 13 78.77 1.64 27.63
C GLU A 13 77.79 1.47 26.45
N LEU A 14 78.21 1.82 25.24
CA LEU A 14 77.39 1.64 24.02
C LEU A 14 77.13 0.16 23.70
N ALA A 15 78.12 -0.71 23.88
CA ALA A 15 77.94 -2.15 23.71
C ALA A 15 76.91 -2.73 24.70
N ALA A 16 76.93 -2.25 25.95
CA ALA A 16 75.95 -2.65 26.96
C ALA A 16 74.54 -2.10 26.67
N GLU A 17 74.42 -0.89 26.12
CA GLU A 17 73.13 -0.31 25.70
C GLU A 17 72.56 -1.06 24.48
N ARG A 18 73.39 -1.38 23.48
CA ARG A 18 73.01 -2.18 22.30
C ARG A 18 72.45 -3.55 22.68
N ALA A 19 73.11 -4.24 23.60
CA ALA A 19 72.69 -5.56 24.07
C ALA A 19 71.31 -5.54 24.78
N ARG A 20 70.91 -4.40 25.39
CA ARG A 20 69.60 -4.25 26.05
C ARG A 20 68.46 -3.96 25.08
N ILE A 21 68.74 -3.31 23.95
CA ILE A 21 67.73 -2.82 22.99
C ILE A 21 67.53 -3.80 21.82
N THR A 22 68.47 -4.72 21.60
CA THR A 22 68.35 -5.77 20.59
C THR A 22 67.11 -6.62 20.88
N PRO A 23 66.16 -6.78 19.92
CA PRO A 23 64.94 -7.54 20.12
C PRO A 23 65.26 -8.96 20.59
N THR A 24 64.57 -9.42 21.63
CA THR A 24 64.72 -10.80 22.09
C THR A 24 64.08 -11.76 21.07
N PRO A 25 64.51 -13.04 21.02
CA PRO A 25 63.84 -14.05 20.20
C PRO A 25 62.34 -14.16 20.49
N GLU A 26 61.92 -13.90 21.73
CA GLU A 26 60.50 -13.86 22.14
C GLU A 26 59.74 -12.69 21.52
N GLN A 27 60.35 -11.50 21.43
CA GLN A 27 59.73 -10.34 20.79
C GLN A 27 59.62 -10.50 19.27
N ALA A 28 60.63 -11.09 18.62
CA ALA A 28 60.58 -11.41 17.20
C ALA A 28 59.46 -12.42 16.90
N LYS A 29 59.36 -13.47 17.73
CA LYS A 29 58.28 -14.47 17.62
C LYS A 29 56.88 -13.87 17.87
N ALA A 30 56.76 -12.92 18.81
CA ALA A 30 55.50 -12.25 19.08
C ALA A 30 54.99 -11.41 17.88
N LEU A 31 55.90 -10.85 17.09
CA LEU A 31 55.57 -10.14 15.85
C LEU A 31 55.09 -11.12 14.76
N GLU A 32 55.81 -12.24 14.54
CA GLU A 32 55.40 -13.30 13.61
C GLU A 32 54.03 -13.89 13.99
N ASP A 33 53.79 -14.17 15.28
CA ASP A 33 52.51 -14.66 15.78
C ASP A 33 51.38 -13.64 15.57
N ALA A 34 51.68 -12.33 15.67
CA ALA A 34 50.70 -11.27 15.43
C ALA A 34 50.37 -11.13 13.93
N GLU A 35 51.35 -11.25 13.04
CA GLU A 35 51.14 -11.29 11.58
C GLU A 35 50.29 -12.51 11.19
N ALA A 36 50.61 -13.70 11.69
CA ALA A 36 49.84 -14.91 11.45
C ALA A 36 48.39 -14.79 11.94
N ARG A 37 48.17 -14.18 13.11
CA ARG A 37 46.83 -13.92 13.66
C ARG A 37 46.04 -12.91 12.82
N PHE A 38 46.70 -11.87 12.29
CA PHE A 38 46.06 -10.90 11.41
C PHE A 38 45.58 -11.56 10.12
N VAL A 39 46.44 -12.34 9.46
CA VAL A 39 46.07 -13.10 8.24
C VAL A 39 44.93 -14.09 8.52
N ALA A 40 44.97 -14.81 9.64
CA ALA A 40 43.90 -15.72 10.03
C ALA A 40 42.57 -15.01 10.29
N ALA A 41 42.61 -13.81 10.91
CA ALA A 41 41.42 -13.00 11.15
C ALA A 41 40.83 -12.44 9.84
N GLU A 42 41.66 -12.01 8.88
CA GLU A 42 41.21 -11.55 7.57
C GLU A 42 40.52 -12.67 6.79
N GLU A 43 41.09 -13.88 6.78
CA GLU A 43 40.46 -15.03 6.12
C GLU A 43 39.14 -15.41 6.79
N ALA A 44 39.07 -15.40 8.13
CA ALA A 44 37.83 -15.65 8.86
C ALA A 44 36.76 -14.60 8.55
N ALA A 45 37.12 -13.32 8.43
CA ALA A 45 36.21 -12.25 8.06
C ALA A 45 35.68 -12.41 6.62
N ARG A 46 36.55 -12.80 5.67
CA ARG A 46 36.16 -13.09 4.29
C ARG A 46 35.20 -14.29 4.19
N VAL A 47 35.45 -15.35 4.94
CA VAL A 47 34.54 -16.51 5.01
C VAL A 47 33.18 -16.13 5.61
N ALA A 48 33.19 -15.32 6.69
CA ALA A 48 31.97 -14.84 7.32
C ALA A 48 31.17 -13.88 6.41
N GLU A 49 31.83 -13.03 5.65
CA GLU A 49 31.21 -12.17 4.64
C GLU A 49 30.51 -12.99 3.55
N GLY A 50 31.20 -14.02 3.01
CA GLY A 50 30.60 -14.93 2.04
C GLY A 50 29.45 -15.78 2.60
N ALA A 51 29.44 -16.07 3.91
CA ALA A 51 28.31 -16.72 4.58
C ALA A 51 27.12 -15.76 4.75
N LEU A 52 27.38 -14.50 5.14
CA LEU A 52 26.35 -13.47 5.24
C LEU A 52 25.69 -13.21 3.88
N HIS A 53 26.46 -13.05 2.81
CA HIS A 53 25.91 -12.81 1.48
C HIS A 53 24.98 -13.94 1.03
N ARG A 54 25.40 -15.21 1.20
CA ARG A 54 24.55 -16.38 0.91
C ARG A 54 23.27 -16.39 1.74
N ALA A 55 23.36 -16.09 3.04
CA ALA A 55 22.19 -16.03 3.92
C ALA A 55 21.21 -14.91 3.51
N GLU A 56 21.71 -13.74 3.08
CA GLU A 56 20.90 -12.62 2.58
C GLU A 56 20.17 -12.98 1.28
N GLU A 57 20.84 -13.68 0.35
CA GLU A 57 20.27 -14.19 -0.90
C GLU A 57 19.18 -15.23 -0.65
N GLU A 58 19.44 -16.22 0.21
CA GLU A 58 18.46 -17.26 0.56
C GLU A 58 17.25 -16.68 1.29
N ARG A 59 17.45 -15.70 2.19
CA ARG A 59 16.36 -14.96 2.83
C ARG A 59 15.57 -14.14 1.81
N ALA A 60 16.23 -13.53 0.82
CA ALA A 60 15.55 -12.82 -0.26
C ALA A 60 14.70 -13.77 -1.12
N ALA A 61 15.20 -14.97 -1.40
CA ALA A 61 14.46 -15.98 -2.14
C ALA A 61 13.23 -16.47 -1.36
N ALA A 62 13.38 -16.74 -0.05
CA ALA A 62 12.26 -17.12 0.81
C ALA A 62 11.19 -16.02 0.91
N ASP A 63 11.59 -14.75 1.01
CA ASP A 63 10.67 -13.61 1.03
C ASP A 63 9.88 -13.49 -0.28
N ARG A 64 10.54 -13.65 -1.44
CA ARG A 64 9.85 -13.67 -2.74
C ARG A 64 8.81 -14.79 -2.85
N ILE A 65 9.12 -15.98 -2.31
CA ILE A 65 8.18 -17.12 -2.30
C ILE A 65 6.97 -16.81 -1.41
N GLU A 66 7.18 -16.27 -0.20
CA GLU A 66 6.07 -15.89 0.69
C GLU A 66 5.16 -14.83 0.05
N GLN A 67 5.75 -13.79 -0.53
CA GLN A 67 5.00 -12.71 -1.20
C GLN A 67 4.21 -13.23 -2.39
N ALA A 68 4.78 -14.16 -3.18
CA ALA A 68 4.10 -14.77 -4.32
C ALA A 68 2.86 -15.59 -3.90
N LEU A 69 2.87 -16.17 -2.69
CA LEU A 69 1.77 -16.98 -2.15
C LEU A 69 0.63 -16.15 -1.52
N LYS A 70 0.83 -14.85 -1.25
CA LYS A 70 -0.25 -13.96 -0.76
C LYS A 70 -1.42 -13.84 -1.75
N GLY A 71 -1.11 -13.70 -3.05
CA GLY A 71 -2.11 -13.58 -4.10
C GLY A 71 -3.01 -14.83 -4.21
N PRO A 72 -2.44 -16.04 -4.36
CA PRO A 72 -3.20 -17.29 -4.31
C PRO A 72 -4.07 -17.45 -3.06
N ARG A 73 -3.55 -17.14 -1.86
CA ARG A 73 -4.31 -17.18 -0.61
C ARG A 73 -5.52 -16.24 -0.65
N GLN A 74 -5.32 -14.98 -1.01
CA GLN A 74 -6.39 -13.98 -1.10
C GLN A 74 -7.47 -14.36 -2.12
N ARG A 75 -7.08 -14.91 -3.28
CA ARG A 75 -8.04 -15.39 -4.28
C ARG A 75 -8.86 -16.57 -3.77
N ALA A 76 -8.25 -17.49 -3.02
CA ALA A 76 -8.96 -18.60 -2.41
C ALA A 76 -9.93 -18.13 -1.31
N GLU A 77 -9.53 -17.18 -0.46
CA GLU A 77 -10.40 -16.55 0.56
C GLU A 77 -11.59 -15.84 -0.08
N GLN A 78 -11.34 -15.05 -1.12
CA GLN A 78 -12.39 -14.33 -1.84
C GLN A 78 -13.38 -15.29 -2.51
N SER A 79 -12.89 -16.32 -3.19
CA SER A 79 -13.74 -17.32 -3.85
C SER A 79 -14.62 -18.06 -2.85
N LEU A 80 -14.09 -18.45 -1.68
CA LEU A 80 -14.90 -19.08 -0.63
C LEU A 80 -15.96 -18.11 -0.08
N SER A 81 -15.60 -16.85 0.14
CA SER A 81 -16.52 -15.82 0.62
C SER A 81 -17.69 -15.59 -0.35
N GLU A 82 -17.41 -15.51 -1.66
CA GLU A 82 -18.41 -15.32 -2.71
C GLU A 82 -19.39 -16.50 -2.79
N ILE A 83 -18.87 -17.73 -2.84
CA ILE A 83 -19.69 -18.96 -2.90
C ILE A 83 -20.54 -19.09 -1.63
N ARG A 84 -19.97 -18.79 -0.46
CA ARG A 84 -20.68 -18.84 0.82
C ARG A 84 -21.79 -17.78 0.90
N ALA A 85 -21.53 -16.56 0.43
CA ALA A 85 -22.54 -15.51 0.38
C ALA A 85 -23.69 -15.87 -0.57
N GLU A 86 -23.40 -16.45 -1.75
CA GLU A 86 -24.42 -16.94 -2.69
C GLU A 86 -25.26 -18.05 -2.06
N ALA A 87 -24.61 -19.02 -1.41
CA ALA A 87 -25.30 -20.14 -0.74
C ALA A 87 -26.19 -19.67 0.42
N GLU A 88 -25.70 -18.75 1.27
CA GLU A 88 -26.50 -18.18 2.37
C GLU A 88 -27.68 -17.34 1.86
N ALA A 89 -27.49 -16.57 0.79
CA ALA A 89 -28.56 -15.79 0.17
C ALA A 89 -29.66 -16.69 -0.40
N LEU A 90 -29.30 -17.72 -1.17
CA LEU A 90 -30.25 -18.69 -1.72
C LEU A 90 -30.98 -19.46 -0.61
N ARG A 91 -30.27 -19.85 0.45
CA ARG A 91 -30.86 -20.52 1.62
C ARG A 91 -31.89 -19.65 2.32
N ARG A 92 -31.59 -18.36 2.54
CA ARG A 92 -32.55 -17.39 3.12
C ARG A 92 -33.81 -17.23 2.26
N VAL A 93 -33.66 -17.12 0.95
CA VAL A 93 -34.79 -17.00 0.02
C VAL A 93 -35.67 -18.26 0.05
N LEU A 94 -35.06 -19.45 0.07
CA LEU A 94 -35.79 -20.72 0.14
C LEU A 94 -36.47 -20.94 1.49
N ASP A 95 -35.83 -20.55 2.60
CA ASP A 95 -36.42 -20.67 3.95
C ASP A 95 -37.54 -19.65 4.19
N ALA A 96 -37.46 -18.44 3.64
CA ALA A 96 -38.53 -17.42 3.74
C ALA A 96 -39.84 -17.83 3.05
N GLN A 97 -39.78 -18.78 2.11
CA GLN A 97 -40.94 -19.28 1.36
C GLN A 97 -41.57 -20.56 1.98
N LYS A 98 -41.09 -20.99 3.16
CA LYS A 98 -41.74 -22.06 3.95
C LYS A 98 -42.94 -21.49 4.69
N LEU A 99 -44.12 -21.53 4.07
CA LEU A 99 -45.39 -21.28 4.74
C LEU A 99 -46.17 -22.60 4.86
N GLY A 100 -46.18 -23.21 6.04
CA GLY A 100 -47.03 -24.35 6.38
C GLY A 100 -46.38 -25.35 7.36
N ASP A 101 -47.21 -26.06 8.12
CA ASP A 101 -46.78 -27.09 9.08
C ASP A 101 -46.38 -28.42 8.42
N PHE A 102 -46.65 -28.59 7.11
CA PHE A 102 -46.37 -29.80 6.35
C PHE A 102 -45.34 -29.53 5.24
N PRO A 103 -44.29 -30.35 5.09
CA PRO A 103 -43.27 -30.15 4.07
C PRO A 103 -43.85 -30.38 2.66
N PRO A 104 -43.76 -29.40 1.74
CA PRO A 104 -44.27 -29.56 0.39
C PRO A 104 -43.41 -30.54 -0.40
N LEU A 105 -44.02 -31.27 -1.33
CA LEU A 105 -43.37 -32.33 -2.13
C LEU A 105 -42.17 -31.82 -2.94
N ILE A 106 -42.14 -30.54 -3.32
CA ILE A 106 -40.99 -29.89 -3.95
C ILE A 106 -39.69 -30.02 -3.12
N GLU A 107 -39.78 -30.27 -1.81
CA GLU A 107 -38.63 -30.51 -0.92
C GLU A 107 -38.15 -31.96 -0.90
N LEU A 108 -38.97 -32.90 -1.39
CA LEU A 108 -38.71 -34.34 -1.42
C LEU A 108 -38.30 -34.84 -2.82
N VAL A 109 -38.21 -33.94 -3.80
CA VAL A 109 -37.89 -34.26 -5.18
C VAL A 109 -36.49 -33.74 -5.53
N GLU A 110 -35.72 -34.56 -6.25
CA GLU A 110 -34.45 -34.18 -6.87
C GLU A 110 -34.59 -34.26 -8.40
N VAL A 111 -34.20 -33.20 -9.10
CA VAL A 111 -34.36 -33.08 -10.56
C VAL A 111 -32.99 -32.96 -11.20
N ALA A 112 -32.77 -33.68 -12.30
CA ALA A 112 -31.56 -33.52 -13.10
C ALA A 112 -31.48 -32.08 -13.67
N GLN A 113 -30.27 -31.52 -13.71
CA GLN A 113 -30.05 -30.16 -14.18
C GLN A 113 -30.61 -29.94 -15.60
N GLY A 114 -31.37 -28.86 -15.78
CA GLY A 114 -32.03 -28.51 -17.04
C GLY A 114 -33.46 -29.05 -17.20
N TYR A 115 -33.93 -29.93 -16.32
CA TYR A 115 -35.29 -30.49 -16.36
C TYR A 115 -36.24 -29.85 -15.33
N GLU A 116 -35.80 -28.82 -14.61
CA GLU A 116 -36.57 -28.14 -13.56
C GLU A 116 -37.82 -27.45 -14.15
N THR A 117 -37.66 -26.80 -15.31
CA THR A 117 -38.78 -26.15 -16.01
C THR A 117 -39.75 -27.17 -16.58
N ALA A 118 -39.26 -28.33 -17.04
CA ALA A 118 -40.09 -29.43 -17.50
C ALA A 118 -40.92 -30.04 -16.36
N LEU A 119 -40.31 -30.28 -15.19
CA LEU A 119 -41.06 -30.80 -14.03
C LEU A 119 -42.09 -29.79 -13.54
N ALA A 120 -41.71 -28.52 -13.45
CA ALA A 120 -42.59 -27.46 -12.98
C ALA A 120 -43.76 -27.18 -13.93
N ALA A 121 -43.54 -27.23 -15.25
CA ALA A 121 -44.61 -27.14 -16.24
C ALA A 121 -45.53 -28.36 -16.18
N ALA A 122 -44.97 -29.55 -15.93
CA ALA A 122 -45.76 -30.76 -15.87
C ALA A 122 -46.60 -30.89 -14.58
N LEU A 123 -46.08 -30.52 -13.42
CA LEU A 123 -46.79 -30.70 -12.13
C LEU A 123 -47.42 -29.42 -11.58
N GLY A 124 -46.94 -28.24 -11.95
CA GLY A 124 -47.52 -26.96 -11.52
C GLY A 124 -47.69 -26.87 -10.00
N ASP A 125 -48.90 -26.49 -9.58
CA ASP A 125 -49.27 -26.35 -8.17
C ASP A 125 -49.29 -27.70 -7.41
N ASP A 126 -49.35 -28.84 -8.11
CA ASP A 126 -49.32 -30.17 -7.49
C ASP A 126 -48.00 -30.43 -6.73
N LEU A 127 -46.93 -29.66 -7.02
CA LEU A 127 -45.64 -29.72 -6.31
C LEU A 127 -45.70 -29.11 -4.90
N SER A 128 -46.73 -28.33 -4.60
CA SER A 128 -46.94 -27.71 -3.28
C SER A 128 -47.68 -28.64 -2.29
N ALA A 129 -48.29 -29.72 -2.77
CA ALA A 129 -48.99 -30.69 -1.93
C ALA A 129 -48.01 -31.50 -1.05
N ALA A 130 -48.48 -32.02 0.09
CA ALA A 130 -47.66 -32.82 1.02
C ALA A 130 -47.90 -34.34 0.84
N LEU A 131 -47.22 -35.18 1.63
CA LEU A 131 -47.46 -36.64 1.66
C LEU A 131 -48.30 -37.07 2.86
N GLU A 132 -48.42 -36.22 3.87
CA GLU A 132 -49.11 -36.50 5.12
C GLU A 132 -50.64 -36.48 4.94
N ASP A 133 -51.31 -37.44 5.59
CA ASP A 133 -52.76 -37.61 5.48
C ASP A 133 -53.56 -36.44 6.08
N ALA A 134 -52.96 -35.70 7.01
CA ALA A 134 -53.54 -34.53 7.64
C ALA A 134 -53.42 -33.24 6.81
N ALA A 135 -52.65 -33.26 5.71
CA ALA A 135 -52.45 -32.08 4.87
C ALA A 135 -53.69 -31.81 3.98
N PRO A 136 -54.06 -30.53 3.78
CA PRO A 136 -55.24 -30.14 2.99
C PRO A 136 -55.12 -30.49 1.50
N ALA A 137 -53.89 -30.51 0.95
CA ALA A 137 -53.57 -31.00 -0.39
C ALA A 137 -52.47 -32.06 -0.27
N ARG A 138 -52.74 -33.30 -0.73
CA ARG A 138 -51.83 -34.43 -0.53
C ARG A 138 -51.73 -35.38 -1.73
N TRP A 139 -50.58 -36.02 -1.85
CA TRP A 139 -50.36 -37.18 -2.70
C TRP A 139 -50.49 -38.46 -1.88
N SER A 140 -51.40 -39.36 -2.28
CA SER A 140 -51.58 -40.65 -1.60
C SER A 140 -50.92 -41.80 -2.38
N SER A 141 -50.40 -42.78 -1.65
CA SER A 141 -49.85 -44.00 -2.26
C SER A 141 -50.98 -44.96 -2.62
N LEU A 142 -51.29 -45.05 -3.90
CA LEU A 142 -52.27 -46.01 -4.42
C LEU A 142 -51.63 -47.41 -4.45
N GLY A 143 -52.14 -48.35 -3.65
CA GLY A 143 -51.62 -49.73 -3.58
C GLY A 143 -51.63 -50.46 -4.94
N GLY A 144 -50.65 -51.33 -5.14
CA GLY A 144 -50.47 -52.18 -6.34
C GLY A 144 -49.26 -51.81 -7.20
N SER A 145 -48.58 -52.82 -7.75
CA SER A 145 -47.43 -52.66 -8.67
C SER A 145 -47.78 -51.67 -9.78
N SER A 146 -47.11 -50.53 -9.77
CA SER A 146 -47.48 -49.31 -10.51
C SER A 146 -47.11 -49.34 -11.99
N ALA A 147 -46.39 -50.37 -12.46
CA ALA A 147 -45.84 -50.41 -13.81
C ALA A 147 -46.83 -50.92 -14.87
N ASP A 148 -47.73 -51.84 -14.53
CA ASP A 148 -48.53 -52.58 -15.53
C ASP A 148 -49.83 -51.88 -15.97
N ARG A 149 -50.23 -50.78 -15.33
CA ARG A 149 -51.48 -50.05 -15.65
C ARG A 149 -51.29 -48.69 -16.30
N VAL A 150 -50.04 -48.24 -16.48
CA VAL A 150 -49.75 -47.02 -17.21
C VAL A 150 -49.56 -47.39 -18.67
N GLY A 151 -50.43 -46.89 -19.56
CA GLY A 151 -50.28 -47.11 -21.00
C GLY A 151 -48.90 -46.64 -21.49
N ALA A 152 -48.32 -47.32 -22.47
CA ALA A 152 -47.04 -46.91 -23.04
C ALA A 152 -47.12 -45.47 -23.58
N LEU A 153 -46.08 -44.68 -23.35
CA LEU A 153 -45.94 -43.36 -23.99
C LEU A 153 -45.68 -43.56 -25.50
N PRO A 154 -46.05 -42.59 -26.35
CA PRO A 154 -45.78 -42.65 -27.79
C PRO A 154 -44.29 -42.84 -28.11
N GLU A 155 -43.97 -43.61 -29.17
CA GLU A 155 -42.59 -43.76 -29.65
C GLU A 155 -41.96 -42.37 -29.91
N ALA A 156 -40.80 -42.12 -29.29
CA ALA A 156 -40.05 -40.85 -29.18
C ALA A 156 -40.22 -40.04 -27.87
N ALA A 157 -41.18 -40.35 -26.99
CA ALA A 157 -41.30 -39.70 -25.69
C ALA A 157 -40.52 -40.45 -24.58
N VAL A 158 -39.61 -39.77 -23.89
CA VAL A 158 -38.84 -40.36 -22.78
C VAL A 158 -39.53 -40.07 -21.44
N PRO A 159 -39.83 -41.07 -20.58
CA PRO A 159 -40.49 -40.81 -19.31
C PRO A 159 -39.70 -39.85 -18.41
N LEU A 160 -40.38 -38.84 -17.86
CA LEU A 160 -39.77 -37.85 -16.95
C LEU A 160 -39.21 -38.49 -15.67
N SER A 161 -39.71 -39.67 -15.29
CA SER A 161 -39.19 -40.48 -14.18
C SER A 161 -37.72 -40.90 -14.34
N ARG A 162 -37.12 -40.79 -15.54
CA ARG A 162 -35.68 -41.02 -15.76
C ARG A 162 -34.80 -39.85 -15.30
N PHE A 163 -35.38 -38.65 -15.21
CA PHE A 163 -34.65 -37.42 -14.91
C PHE A 163 -35.00 -36.84 -13.54
N VAL A 164 -35.92 -37.49 -12.80
CA VAL A 164 -36.44 -37.01 -11.51
C VAL A 164 -36.45 -38.17 -10.51
N LYS A 165 -35.78 -37.99 -9.37
CA LYS A 165 -35.94 -38.87 -8.21
C LYS A 165 -37.02 -38.29 -7.29
N ALA A 166 -38.07 -39.05 -7.07
CA ALA A 166 -39.23 -38.62 -6.29
C ALA A 166 -39.82 -39.76 -5.45
N PRO A 167 -40.61 -39.46 -4.40
CA PRO A 167 -41.31 -40.45 -3.60
C PRO A 167 -42.21 -41.38 -4.43
N GLN A 168 -42.44 -42.61 -3.95
CA GLN A 168 -43.22 -43.63 -4.66
C GLN A 168 -44.64 -43.16 -5.06
N ALA A 169 -45.24 -42.25 -4.27
CA ALA A 169 -46.54 -41.65 -4.57
C ALA A 169 -46.59 -40.94 -5.94
N LEU A 170 -45.47 -40.38 -6.41
CA LEU A 170 -45.35 -39.70 -7.71
C LEU A 170 -44.98 -40.63 -8.86
N ALA A 171 -44.54 -41.87 -8.60
CA ALA A 171 -43.97 -42.76 -9.61
C ALA A 171 -44.92 -43.00 -10.80
N ARG A 172 -46.21 -43.20 -10.53
CA ARG A 172 -47.26 -43.35 -11.57
C ARG A 172 -47.41 -42.08 -12.43
N ARG A 173 -47.34 -40.91 -11.79
CA ARG A 173 -47.51 -39.62 -12.45
C ARG A 173 -46.31 -39.28 -13.34
N LEU A 174 -45.09 -39.49 -12.83
CA LEU A 174 -43.85 -39.24 -13.57
C LEU A 174 -43.66 -40.20 -14.74
N ALA A 175 -44.11 -41.45 -14.63
CA ALA A 175 -44.09 -42.41 -15.73
C ALA A 175 -45.08 -42.04 -16.86
N SER A 176 -46.14 -41.27 -16.54
CA SER A 176 -47.17 -40.82 -17.48
C SER A 176 -46.84 -39.46 -18.13
N ILE A 177 -45.66 -38.90 -17.84
CA ILE A 177 -45.18 -37.63 -18.41
C ILE A 177 -44.01 -37.95 -19.35
N GLY A 178 -44.16 -37.65 -20.64
CA GLY A 178 -43.13 -37.83 -21.65
C GLY A 178 -42.36 -36.55 -21.95
N VAL A 179 -41.03 -36.61 -21.94
CA VAL A 179 -40.16 -35.53 -22.42
C VAL A 179 -39.95 -35.68 -23.92
N VAL A 180 -40.20 -34.61 -24.67
CA VAL A 180 -40.11 -34.56 -26.15
C VAL A 180 -39.48 -33.26 -26.63
N ASP A 181 -38.98 -33.27 -27.87
CA ASP A 181 -38.58 -32.05 -28.57
C ASP A 181 -39.80 -31.22 -28.99
N ALA A 182 -39.64 -29.89 -29.02
CA ALA A 182 -40.75 -28.95 -29.27
C ALA A 182 -41.42 -29.14 -30.63
N ALA A 183 -40.67 -29.62 -31.62
CA ALA A 183 -41.19 -29.92 -32.96
C ALA A 183 -42.06 -31.20 -32.99
N ALA A 184 -41.78 -32.16 -32.11
CA ALA A 184 -42.49 -33.44 -32.04
C ALA A 184 -43.77 -33.37 -31.15
N GLY A 185 -43.84 -32.38 -30.25
CA GLY A 185 -44.94 -32.20 -29.30
C GLY A 185 -46.36 -32.25 -29.90
N PRO A 186 -46.69 -31.43 -30.92
CA PRO A 186 -48.03 -31.40 -31.51
C PRO A 186 -48.46 -32.74 -32.15
N ALA A 187 -47.55 -33.40 -32.88
CA ALA A 187 -47.85 -34.66 -33.57
C ALA A 187 -47.99 -35.86 -32.62
N LEU A 188 -47.29 -35.83 -31.48
CA LEU A 188 -47.36 -36.88 -30.46
C LEU A 188 -48.52 -36.65 -29.48
N ALA A 189 -49.01 -35.41 -29.33
CA ALA A 189 -50.14 -35.08 -28.46
C ALA A 189 -51.43 -35.79 -28.85
N GLU A 190 -51.68 -36.00 -30.16
CA GLU A 190 -52.86 -36.72 -30.67
C GLU A 190 -52.89 -38.21 -30.30
N LYS A 191 -51.74 -38.78 -29.90
CA LYS A 191 -51.59 -40.20 -29.55
C LYS A 191 -51.58 -40.45 -28.04
N LEU A 192 -51.84 -39.43 -27.22
CA LEU A 192 -51.83 -39.55 -25.76
C LEU A 192 -53.05 -40.31 -25.24
N ALA A 193 -52.81 -41.28 -24.35
CA ALA A 193 -53.89 -41.93 -23.61
C ALA A 193 -54.42 -41.01 -22.49
N PRO A 194 -55.67 -41.22 -22.03
CA PRO A 194 -56.22 -40.46 -20.92
C PRO A 194 -55.29 -40.43 -19.69
N GLY A 195 -54.97 -39.23 -19.20
CA GLY A 195 -54.09 -39.00 -18.06
C GLY A 195 -52.60 -38.78 -18.40
N GLN A 196 -52.18 -39.01 -19.65
CA GLN A 196 -50.81 -38.73 -20.11
C GLN A 196 -50.61 -37.27 -20.52
N ARG A 197 -49.35 -36.83 -20.52
CA ARG A 197 -48.95 -35.51 -21.00
C ARG A 197 -47.53 -35.51 -21.53
N LEU A 198 -47.23 -34.58 -22.42
CA LEU A 198 -45.90 -34.33 -22.96
C LEU A 198 -45.37 -32.99 -22.48
N VAL A 199 -44.08 -32.94 -22.21
CA VAL A 199 -43.40 -31.72 -21.81
C VAL A 199 -42.08 -31.55 -22.57
N THR A 200 -41.71 -30.32 -22.91
CA THR A 200 -40.34 -30.03 -23.40
C THR A 200 -39.44 -29.63 -22.25
N VAL A 201 -38.11 -29.73 -22.44
CA VAL A 201 -37.12 -29.18 -21.50
C VAL A 201 -37.37 -27.70 -21.20
N LYS A 202 -37.88 -26.94 -22.19
CA LYS A 202 -38.22 -25.52 -22.05
C LYS A 202 -39.54 -25.25 -21.31
N GLY A 203 -40.36 -26.27 -21.06
CA GLY A 203 -41.61 -26.14 -20.31
C GLY A 203 -42.88 -26.01 -21.17
N ASP A 204 -42.83 -26.30 -22.47
CA ASP A 204 -44.07 -26.45 -23.25
C ASP A 204 -44.80 -27.71 -22.80
N LEU A 205 -46.12 -27.63 -22.60
CA LEU A 205 -46.96 -28.71 -22.09
C LEU A 205 -48.08 -29.04 -23.08
N TRP A 206 -48.26 -30.32 -23.37
CA TRP A 206 -49.42 -30.87 -24.09
C TRP A 206 -50.10 -31.93 -23.22
N ARG A 207 -51.41 -31.83 -23.03
CA ARG A 207 -52.23 -32.82 -22.30
C ARG A 207 -53.14 -33.58 -23.24
N TRP A 208 -53.51 -34.80 -22.82
CA TRP A 208 -54.41 -35.70 -23.56
C TRP A 208 -55.81 -35.10 -23.86
N ASP A 209 -56.26 -34.10 -23.10
CA ASP A 209 -57.55 -33.42 -23.26
C ASP A 209 -57.51 -32.23 -24.23
N GLY A 210 -56.37 -32.02 -24.91
CA GLY A 210 -56.18 -30.94 -25.89
C GLY A 210 -55.67 -29.62 -25.28
N PHE A 211 -55.42 -29.57 -23.97
CA PHE A 211 -54.82 -28.41 -23.33
C PHE A 211 -53.35 -28.27 -23.71
N VAL A 212 -52.97 -27.10 -24.23
CA VAL A 212 -51.59 -26.75 -24.61
C VAL A 212 -51.18 -25.49 -23.88
N ALA A 213 -50.05 -25.53 -23.17
CA ALA A 213 -49.42 -24.35 -22.59
C ALA A 213 -48.03 -24.17 -23.20
N ARG A 214 -47.74 -22.96 -23.69
CA ARG A 214 -46.42 -22.59 -24.20
C ARG A 214 -45.57 -22.02 -23.07
N ALA A 215 -44.26 -22.19 -23.16
CA ALA A 215 -43.31 -21.62 -22.21
C ALA A 215 -43.19 -20.08 -22.37
N GLU A 216 -44.16 -19.32 -21.85
CA GLU A 216 -44.14 -17.84 -21.93
C GLU A 216 -43.59 -17.16 -20.66
N ALA A 217 -43.41 -17.90 -19.55
CA ALA A 217 -42.66 -17.46 -18.38
C ALA A 217 -42.25 -18.65 -17.48
N LYS A 218 -41.13 -18.51 -16.74
CA LYS A 218 -40.74 -19.50 -15.71
C LYS A 218 -41.76 -19.44 -14.57
N THR A 219 -42.40 -20.57 -14.25
CA THR A 219 -43.32 -20.65 -13.11
C THR A 219 -42.59 -20.53 -11.77
N ALA A 220 -43.30 -20.10 -10.71
CA ALA A 220 -42.70 -19.98 -9.38
C ALA A 220 -42.09 -21.31 -8.88
N ALA A 221 -42.71 -22.45 -9.21
CA ALA A 221 -42.19 -23.77 -8.93
C ALA A 221 -40.89 -24.09 -9.71
N ALA A 222 -40.77 -23.62 -10.96
CA ALA A 222 -39.55 -23.79 -11.76
C ALA A 222 -38.37 -23.00 -11.16
N ILE A 223 -38.61 -21.75 -10.77
CA ILE A 223 -37.60 -20.89 -10.13
C ILE A 223 -37.13 -21.50 -8.80
N ARG A 224 -38.06 -22.03 -8.00
CA ARG A 224 -37.73 -22.67 -6.71
C ARG A 224 -36.91 -23.95 -6.89
N LEU A 225 -37.23 -24.78 -7.87
CA LEU A 225 -36.44 -25.99 -8.19
C LEU A 225 -35.03 -25.63 -8.72
N GLU A 226 -34.92 -24.62 -9.58
CA GLU A 226 -33.63 -24.13 -10.10
C GLU A 226 -32.74 -23.56 -8.97
N GLN A 227 -33.32 -22.77 -8.07
CA GLN A 227 -32.61 -22.25 -6.89
C GLN A 227 -32.14 -23.36 -5.94
N ARG A 228 -32.94 -24.42 -5.75
CA ARG A 228 -32.56 -25.58 -4.92
C ARG A 228 -31.47 -26.42 -5.55
N ASN A 229 -31.56 -26.69 -6.85
CA ASN A 229 -30.51 -27.38 -7.60
C ASN A 229 -29.21 -26.57 -7.60
N ARG A 230 -29.30 -25.23 -7.71
CA ARG A 230 -28.15 -24.32 -7.56
C ARG A 230 -27.56 -24.35 -6.15
N LEU A 231 -28.39 -24.36 -5.11
CA LEU A 231 -27.90 -24.49 -3.72
C LEU A 231 -27.20 -25.85 -3.50
N ALA A 232 -27.73 -26.93 -4.08
CA ALA A 232 -27.12 -28.25 -4.03
C ALA A 232 -25.77 -28.31 -4.77
N SER A 233 -25.65 -27.66 -5.94
CA SER A 233 -24.37 -27.56 -6.64
C SER A 233 -23.34 -26.72 -5.87
N LEU A 234 -23.79 -25.60 -5.28
CA LEU A 234 -22.94 -24.73 -4.47
C LEU A 234 -22.37 -25.43 -3.24
N ALA A 235 -23.06 -26.44 -2.67
CA ALA A 235 -22.50 -27.23 -1.58
C ALA A 235 -21.23 -28.00 -1.99
N GLY A 236 -21.19 -28.52 -3.23
CA GLY A 236 -19.98 -29.14 -3.80
C GLY A 236 -18.90 -28.11 -4.12
N ASP A 237 -19.28 -26.95 -4.65
CA ASP A 237 -18.34 -25.85 -4.92
C ASP A 237 -17.72 -25.31 -3.62
N LEU A 238 -18.48 -25.30 -2.51
CA LEU A 238 -18.02 -24.87 -1.20
C LEU A 238 -16.95 -25.82 -0.63
N ASP A 239 -17.15 -27.14 -0.70
CA ASP A 239 -16.14 -28.12 -0.28
C ASP A 239 -14.83 -27.96 -1.09
N ILE A 240 -14.94 -27.77 -2.40
CA ILE A 240 -13.78 -27.52 -3.26
C ILE A 240 -13.08 -26.21 -2.89
N ALA A 241 -13.84 -25.14 -2.64
CA ALA A 241 -13.29 -23.84 -2.24
C ALA A 241 -12.62 -23.89 -0.86
N GLU A 242 -13.20 -24.59 0.11
CA GLU A 242 -12.62 -24.83 1.44
C GLU A 242 -11.31 -25.61 1.35
N GLN A 243 -11.26 -26.68 0.55
CA GLN A 243 -10.03 -27.45 0.32
C GLN A 243 -8.93 -26.61 -0.35
N ARG A 244 -9.29 -25.78 -1.33
CA ARG A 244 -8.35 -24.86 -1.98
C ARG A 244 -7.80 -23.82 -1.02
N LEU A 245 -8.65 -23.25 -0.16
CA LEU A 245 -8.21 -22.31 0.86
C LEU A 245 -7.30 -22.99 1.89
N ALA A 246 -7.64 -24.19 2.35
CA ALA A 246 -6.82 -24.96 3.27
C ALA A 246 -5.42 -25.24 2.70
N ALA A 247 -5.34 -25.64 1.43
CA ALA A 247 -4.07 -25.85 0.73
C ALA A 247 -3.25 -24.55 0.62
N ALA A 248 -3.87 -23.45 0.17
CA ALA A 248 -3.19 -22.15 0.03
C ALA A 248 -2.71 -21.59 1.37
N LEU A 249 -3.48 -21.79 2.45
CA LEU A 249 -3.08 -21.42 3.81
C LEU A 249 -1.89 -22.25 4.29
N ALA A 250 -1.90 -23.57 4.07
CA ALA A 250 -0.81 -24.44 4.47
C ALA A 250 0.50 -24.10 3.74
N GLU A 251 0.44 -23.83 2.43
CA GLU A 251 1.60 -23.40 1.64
C GLU A 251 2.15 -22.06 2.12
N HIS A 252 1.28 -21.07 2.34
CA HIS A 252 1.68 -19.76 2.84
C HIS A 252 2.30 -19.84 4.25
N GLN A 253 1.74 -20.67 5.14
CA GLN A 253 2.29 -20.89 6.48
C GLN A 253 3.66 -21.58 6.42
N ALA A 254 3.84 -22.58 5.55
CA ALA A 254 5.12 -23.25 5.35
C ALA A 254 6.19 -22.29 4.82
N ALA A 255 5.84 -21.43 3.85
CA ALA A 255 6.74 -20.41 3.32
C ALA A 255 7.08 -19.35 4.38
N GLY A 256 6.12 -18.92 5.19
CA GLY A 256 6.35 -18.02 6.32
C GLY A 256 7.30 -18.61 7.37
N GLY A 257 7.14 -19.90 7.69
CA GLY A 257 8.06 -20.62 8.58
C GLY A 257 9.47 -20.73 8.02
N GLU A 258 9.62 -20.96 6.71
CA GLU A 258 10.93 -20.96 6.04
C GLU A 258 11.58 -19.58 6.04
N LEU A 259 10.81 -18.51 5.77
CA LEU A 259 11.30 -17.14 5.84
C LEU A 259 11.81 -16.81 7.25
N GLN A 260 11.10 -17.19 8.31
CA GLN A 260 11.56 -17.00 9.69
C GLN A 260 12.87 -17.76 9.97
N ARG A 261 13.01 -19.01 9.49
CA ARG A 261 14.26 -19.76 9.61
C ARG A 261 15.42 -19.06 8.90
N ARG A 262 15.21 -18.57 7.66
CA ARG A 262 16.26 -17.85 6.90
C ARG A 262 16.62 -16.51 7.54
N GLN A 263 15.66 -15.80 8.12
CA GLN A 263 15.94 -14.58 8.89
C GLN A 263 16.79 -14.85 10.15
N ALA A 264 16.60 -15.98 10.83
CA ALA A 264 17.45 -16.37 11.94
C ALA A 264 18.89 -16.65 11.47
N ILE A 265 19.05 -17.40 10.38
CA ILE A 265 20.36 -17.71 9.78
C ILE A 265 21.09 -16.43 9.34
N GLU A 266 20.39 -15.47 8.71
CA GLU A 266 20.98 -14.17 8.33
C GLU A 266 21.45 -13.38 9.55
N ARG A 267 20.66 -13.36 10.64
CA ARG A 267 21.05 -12.67 11.89
C ARG A 267 22.32 -13.29 12.48
N ASP A 268 22.40 -14.61 12.53
CA ASP A 268 23.56 -15.34 13.04
C ASP A 268 24.80 -15.09 12.16
N ALA A 269 24.63 -15.12 10.83
CA ALA A 269 25.71 -14.81 9.89
C ALA A 269 26.19 -13.35 10.01
N ARG A 270 25.28 -12.39 10.25
CA ARG A 270 25.63 -10.98 10.46
C ARG A 270 26.36 -10.77 11.78
N ALA A 271 25.96 -11.46 12.84
CA ALA A 271 26.67 -11.45 14.11
C ALA A 271 28.10 -12.00 13.94
N LEU A 272 28.24 -13.16 13.27
CA LEU A 272 29.53 -13.77 12.97
C LEU A 272 30.44 -12.84 12.16
N PHE A 273 29.91 -12.18 11.13
CA PHE A 273 30.67 -11.21 10.35
C PHE A 273 31.11 -10.00 11.18
N SER A 274 30.23 -9.48 12.05
CA SER A 274 30.57 -8.37 12.95
C SER A 274 31.70 -8.75 13.91
N ASP A 275 31.66 -9.95 14.48
CA ASP A 275 32.69 -10.45 15.40
C ASP A 275 34.02 -10.71 14.68
N ALA A 276 33.97 -11.30 13.47
CA ALA A 276 35.17 -11.50 12.65
C ALA A 276 35.83 -10.16 12.27
N ARG A 277 35.03 -9.14 11.92
CA ARG A 277 35.53 -7.80 11.63
C ARG A 277 36.17 -7.13 12.85
N ARG A 278 35.59 -7.30 14.04
CA ARG A 278 36.21 -6.85 15.31
C ARG A 278 37.54 -7.55 15.57
N ALA A 279 37.64 -8.85 15.28
CA ALA A 279 38.88 -9.61 15.41
C ALA A 279 39.98 -9.10 14.46
N VAL A 280 39.63 -8.73 13.21
CA VAL A 280 40.56 -8.10 12.25
C VAL A 280 41.09 -6.78 12.80
N GLU A 281 40.21 -5.89 13.27
CA GLU A 281 40.65 -4.59 13.81
C GLU A 281 41.53 -4.76 15.07
N ALA A 282 41.21 -5.70 15.95
CA ALA A 282 42.03 -6.01 17.11
C ALA A 282 43.41 -6.57 16.72
N ALA A 283 43.45 -7.50 15.75
CA ALA A 283 44.70 -8.07 15.26
C ALA A 283 45.57 -7.02 14.53
N ARG A 284 44.95 -6.14 13.74
CA ARG A 284 45.61 -5.02 13.06
C ARG A 284 46.21 -4.03 14.06
N ALA A 285 45.47 -3.65 15.10
CA ALA A 285 45.95 -2.74 16.13
C ALA A 285 47.16 -3.33 16.86
N ARG A 286 47.12 -4.62 17.20
CA ARG A 286 48.23 -5.32 17.87
C ARG A 286 49.45 -5.46 16.97
N LEU A 287 49.26 -5.75 15.68
CA LEU A 287 50.35 -5.81 14.71
C LEU A 287 51.03 -4.44 14.56
N ALA A 288 50.26 -3.38 14.41
CA ALA A 288 50.78 -2.01 14.28
C ALA A 288 51.51 -1.52 15.55
N GLU A 289 51.10 -1.97 16.74
CA GLU A 289 51.83 -1.73 17.99
C GLU A 289 53.22 -2.39 17.96
N LEU A 290 53.29 -3.70 17.70
CA LEU A 290 54.54 -4.45 17.69
C LEU A 290 55.49 -4.01 16.56
N GLN A 291 54.97 -3.66 15.38
CA GLN A 291 55.77 -3.10 14.28
C GLN A 291 56.42 -1.78 14.67
N ARG A 292 55.69 -0.87 15.34
CA ARG A 292 56.26 0.40 15.83
C ARG A 292 57.33 0.18 16.89
N GLU A 293 57.16 -0.80 17.78
CA GLU A 293 58.20 -1.16 18.76
C GLU A 293 59.46 -1.69 18.07
N HIS A 294 59.30 -2.55 17.07
CA HIS A 294 60.40 -3.12 16.29
C HIS A 294 61.16 -2.05 15.48
N GLU A 295 60.44 -1.14 14.81
CA GLU A 295 61.03 -0.02 14.07
C GLU A 295 61.80 0.94 14.98
N ARG A 296 61.26 1.27 16.16
CA ARG A 296 61.93 2.11 17.16
C ARG A 296 63.23 1.46 17.66
N ALA A 297 63.19 0.16 17.98
CA ALA A 297 64.37 -0.58 18.40
C ALA A 297 65.44 -0.61 17.29
N SER A 298 65.02 -0.90 16.05
CA SER A 298 65.91 -0.96 14.88
C SER A 298 66.59 0.38 14.58
N ALA A 299 65.85 1.49 14.62
CA ALA A 299 66.41 2.84 14.42
C ALA A 299 67.43 3.22 15.52
N ARG A 300 67.17 2.80 16.76
CA ARG A 300 68.07 3.06 17.89
C ARG A 300 69.36 2.22 17.81
N ILE A 301 69.26 0.96 17.39
CA ILE A 301 70.43 0.09 17.14
C ILE A 301 71.31 0.69 16.04
N ALA A 302 70.73 1.14 14.92
CA ALA A 302 71.48 1.78 13.85
C ALA A 302 72.25 3.04 14.32
N THR A 303 71.66 3.81 15.23
CA THR A 303 72.30 4.99 15.83
C THR A 303 73.49 4.61 16.73
N ILE A 304 73.35 3.53 17.52
CA ILE A 304 74.41 3.03 18.39
C ILE A 304 75.56 2.43 17.55
N ASP A 305 75.25 1.74 16.47
CA ASP A 305 76.24 1.14 15.56
C ASP A 305 77.11 2.21 14.89
N ASP A 306 76.50 3.31 14.41
CA ASP A 306 77.25 4.45 13.85
C ASP A 306 78.15 5.13 14.90
N ALA A 307 77.67 5.29 16.14
CA ALA A 307 78.46 5.87 17.22
C ALA A 307 79.64 4.98 17.65
N THR A 308 79.45 3.65 17.63
CA THR A 308 80.48 2.66 17.96
C THR A 308 81.61 2.67 16.92
N ALA A 309 81.26 2.67 15.63
CA ALA A 309 82.22 2.70 14.54
C ALA A 309 83.15 3.93 14.60
N ARG A 310 82.61 5.12 14.94
CA ARG A 310 83.40 6.35 15.10
C ARG A 310 84.39 6.27 16.27
N LEU A 311 83.98 5.71 17.40
CA LEU A 311 84.83 5.60 18.59
C LEU A 311 85.93 4.55 18.43
N ASP A 312 85.68 3.47 17.67
CA ASP A 312 86.70 2.47 17.34
C ASP A 312 87.81 3.06 16.45
N GLU A 313 87.45 3.91 15.49
CA GLU A 313 88.41 4.63 14.64
C GLU A 313 89.32 5.56 15.47
N ASP A 314 88.72 6.33 16.39
CA ASP A 314 89.44 7.21 17.34
C ASP A 314 90.39 6.44 18.27
N ALA A 315 90.00 5.24 18.71
CA ALA A 315 90.84 4.38 19.56
C ALA A 315 92.08 3.88 18.80
N ALA A 316 91.91 3.46 17.55
CA ALA A 316 92.98 2.94 16.70
C ALA A 316 94.02 4.01 16.34
N GLU A 317 93.59 5.26 16.13
CA GLU A 317 94.49 6.39 15.91
C GLU A 317 95.31 6.72 17.17
N THR A 318 94.64 6.79 18.33
CA THR A 318 95.29 7.15 19.61
C THR A 318 96.30 6.09 20.07
N GLY A 319 96.10 4.81 19.73
CA GLY A 319 97.03 3.71 20.04
C GLY A 319 98.36 3.82 19.29
N ARG A 320 98.30 4.08 17.98
CA ARG A 320 99.48 4.21 17.11
C ARG A 320 100.41 5.35 17.54
N ALA A 321 99.86 6.45 18.05
CA ALA A 321 100.64 7.57 18.56
C ALA A 321 101.48 7.23 19.81
N LEU A 322 101.03 6.26 20.63
CA LEU A 322 101.71 5.90 21.88
C LEU A 322 102.99 5.08 21.65
N GLU A 323 102.93 4.13 20.71
CA GLU A 323 104.06 3.26 20.34
C GLU A 323 105.22 4.05 19.74
N GLY A 324 104.91 5.08 18.93
CA GLY A 324 105.91 5.95 18.32
C GLY A 324 106.79 6.70 19.33
N HIS A 325 106.20 7.18 20.43
CA HIS A 325 106.93 7.95 21.45
C HIS A 325 107.84 7.09 22.35
N ALA A 326 107.60 5.78 22.47
CA ALA A 326 108.43 4.87 23.27
C ALA A 326 109.78 4.55 22.60
N SER A 327 109.81 4.49 21.26
CA SER A 327 111.01 4.13 20.48
C SER A 327 112.11 5.20 20.49
N VAL A 328 111.74 6.48 20.61
CA VAL A 328 112.65 7.63 20.51
C VAL A 328 113.51 7.82 21.77
N ARG A 329 113.11 7.24 22.91
CA ARG A 329 113.81 7.41 24.19
C ARG A 329 115.09 6.58 24.34
N ALA A 330 115.32 5.56 23.49
CA ALA A 330 116.35 4.55 23.68
C ALA A 330 117.71 4.81 22.98
N ALA A 331 117.84 5.86 22.15
CA ALA A 331 118.87 5.90 21.10
C ALA A 331 119.75 7.17 21.04
N LEU A 332 120.19 7.77 22.15
CA LEU A 332 120.96 9.03 22.11
C LEU A 332 122.46 8.89 22.46
N PRO A 333 123.40 9.25 21.55
CA PRO A 333 124.83 9.50 21.84
C PRO A 333 125.29 10.97 21.58
N ASP A 334 126.61 11.20 21.62
CA ASP A 334 127.40 12.39 22.03
C ASP A 334 127.39 13.67 21.13
N ALA A 335 127.51 14.84 21.77
CA ALA A 335 127.02 16.16 21.32
C ALA A 335 127.89 16.94 20.32
N ALA A 336 129.16 16.57 20.10
CA ALA A 336 130.09 17.35 19.27
C ALA A 336 130.01 17.00 17.76
N VAL A 337 129.81 15.72 17.41
CA VAL A 337 129.51 15.28 16.03
C VAL A 337 128.07 15.63 15.65
N ILE A 338 127.20 15.71 16.66
CA ILE A 338 125.83 16.17 16.51
C ILE A 338 125.81 17.61 16.00
N ALA A 339 126.59 18.58 16.45
CA ALA A 339 126.38 19.98 16.04
C ALA A 339 126.45 20.25 14.51
N GLU A 340 127.43 19.70 13.81
CA GLU A 340 127.63 19.90 12.36
C GLU A 340 126.77 18.93 11.52
N GLY A 341 126.67 17.67 11.95
CA GLY A 341 125.74 16.70 11.38
C GLY A 341 124.27 17.12 11.57
N LEU A 342 123.93 17.78 12.67
CA LEU A 342 122.61 18.32 13.01
C LEU A 342 122.34 19.60 12.25
N ALA A 343 123.33 20.44 11.92
CA ALA A 343 123.09 21.58 11.04
C ALA A 343 122.71 21.11 9.62
N ASN A 344 123.50 20.20 9.05
CA ASN A 344 123.25 19.62 7.72
C ASN A 344 121.99 18.73 7.70
N ALA A 345 121.79 17.91 8.75
CA ALA A 345 120.59 17.11 8.90
C ALA A 345 119.37 17.98 9.23
N ARG A 346 119.48 19.11 9.94
CA ARG A 346 118.37 20.06 10.16
C ARG A 346 117.98 20.75 8.87
N GLU A 347 118.92 21.11 8.00
CA GLU A 347 118.60 21.69 6.70
C GLU A 347 117.94 20.66 5.77
N ARG A 348 118.49 19.45 5.67
CA ARG A 348 117.88 18.34 4.93
C ARG A 348 116.52 17.94 5.51
N LEU A 349 116.39 17.92 6.83
CA LEU A 349 115.14 17.63 7.53
C LEU A 349 114.15 18.78 7.39
N ALA A 350 114.58 20.04 7.35
CA ALA A 350 113.72 21.20 7.10
C ALA A 350 113.18 21.15 5.67
N ASN A 351 114.04 20.85 4.68
CA ASN A 351 113.62 20.65 3.29
C ASN A 351 112.73 19.41 3.11
N ALA A 352 113.07 18.28 3.74
CA ALA A 352 112.25 17.08 3.69
C ALA A 352 110.92 17.25 4.45
N ARG A 353 110.90 18.00 5.56
CA ARG A 353 109.67 18.36 6.28
C ARG A 353 108.83 19.36 5.50
N ALA A 354 109.44 20.33 4.82
CA ALA A 354 108.73 21.24 3.93
C ALA A 354 108.07 20.45 2.79
N LYS A 355 108.82 19.58 2.10
CA LYS A 355 108.27 18.70 1.05
C LYS A 355 107.22 17.71 1.57
N ALA A 356 107.41 17.13 2.75
CA ALA A 356 106.43 16.22 3.35
C ALA A 356 105.18 16.96 3.85
N SER A 357 105.33 18.19 4.35
CA SER A 357 104.22 19.05 4.74
C SER A 357 103.42 19.50 3.52
N GLU A 358 104.10 19.86 2.44
CA GLU A 358 103.49 20.21 1.16
C GLU A 358 102.77 19.00 0.54
N ALA A 359 103.41 17.83 0.48
CA ALA A 359 102.78 16.60 0.00
C ALA A 359 101.60 16.16 0.88
N ARG A 360 101.66 16.35 2.21
CA ARG A 360 100.53 16.09 3.11
C ARG A 360 99.41 17.09 2.96
N ALA A 361 99.73 18.37 2.72
CA ALA A 361 98.73 19.39 2.44
C ALA A 361 98.00 19.04 1.14
N ILE A 362 98.73 18.74 0.06
CA ILE A 362 98.18 18.30 -1.23
C ILE A 362 97.36 17.02 -1.10
N HIS A 363 97.86 16.00 -0.38
CA HIS A 363 97.09 14.77 -0.13
C HIS A 363 95.85 15.05 0.71
N GLY A 364 95.94 15.91 1.73
CA GLY A 364 94.82 16.31 2.57
C GLY A 364 93.75 17.07 1.78
N ASP A 365 94.17 17.96 0.87
CA ASP A 365 93.28 18.67 -0.06
C ASP A 365 92.60 17.69 -1.03
N LEU A 366 93.37 16.79 -1.65
CA LEU A 366 92.84 15.75 -2.55
C LEU A 366 91.89 14.78 -1.83
N ALA A 367 92.21 14.37 -0.61
CA ALA A 367 91.36 13.49 0.19
C ALA A 367 90.05 14.20 0.59
N ARG A 368 90.12 15.48 0.96
CA ARG A 368 88.94 16.31 1.22
C ARG A 368 88.09 16.47 -0.04
N GLU A 369 88.69 16.78 -1.19
CA GLU A 369 87.96 16.85 -2.46
C GLU A 369 87.33 15.51 -2.84
N SER A 370 88.05 14.40 -2.69
CA SER A 370 87.54 13.06 -2.99
C SER A 370 86.34 12.73 -2.10
N LYS A 371 86.42 13.03 -0.80
CA LYS A 371 85.32 12.83 0.14
C LYS A 371 84.12 13.71 -0.22
N MET A 372 84.35 15.00 -0.49
CA MET A 372 83.29 15.94 -0.88
C MET A 372 82.59 15.51 -2.18
N ARG A 373 83.35 15.01 -3.16
CA ARG A 373 82.81 14.45 -4.42
C ARG A 373 82.04 13.14 -4.18
N ALA A 374 82.52 12.26 -3.30
CA ALA A 374 81.84 11.02 -2.95
C ALA A 374 80.51 11.29 -2.23
N ASP A 375 80.51 12.19 -1.25
CA ASP A 375 79.32 12.63 -0.52
C ASP A 375 78.31 13.27 -1.50
N ARG A 376 78.79 14.10 -2.43
CA ARG A 376 77.95 14.70 -3.47
C ARG A 376 77.35 13.66 -4.42
N LEU A 377 78.11 12.64 -4.82
CA LEU A 377 77.60 11.54 -5.65
C LEU A 377 76.55 10.71 -4.92
N ALA A 378 76.75 10.44 -3.63
CA ALA A 378 75.78 9.74 -2.80
C ALA A 378 74.47 10.54 -2.62
N GLU A 379 74.58 11.86 -2.51
CA GLU A 379 73.42 12.75 -2.48
C GLU A 379 72.68 12.79 -3.82
N ILE A 380 73.39 12.95 -4.93
CA ILE A 380 72.79 12.88 -6.28
C ILE A 380 72.11 11.53 -6.51
N ALA A 381 72.70 10.42 -6.04
CA ALA A 381 72.10 9.09 -6.16
C ALA A 381 70.80 8.98 -5.35
N ARG A 382 70.75 9.53 -4.13
CA ARG A 382 69.52 9.61 -3.32
C ARG A 382 68.46 10.47 -3.98
N GLU A 383 68.82 11.67 -4.43
CA GLU A 383 67.90 12.57 -5.14
C GLU A 383 67.33 11.88 -6.39
N ARG A 384 68.19 11.23 -7.19
CA ARG A 384 67.76 10.46 -8.37
C ARG A 384 66.80 9.33 -8.00
N GLY A 385 67.07 8.61 -6.92
CA GLY A 385 66.17 7.58 -6.40
C GLY A 385 64.78 8.13 -6.10
N VAL A 386 64.70 9.22 -5.32
CA VAL A 386 63.44 9.91 -4.99
C VAL A 386 62.69 10.37 -6.24
N TRP A 387 63.39 10.94 -7.22
CA TRP A 387 62.77 11.37 -8.48
C TRP A 387 62.27 10.19 -9.34
N MET A 388 62.96 9.05 -9.34
CA MET A 388 62.48 7.85 -10.02
C MET A 388 61.21 7.31 -9.38
N THR A 389 61.17 7.18 -8.05
CA THR A 389 59.97 6.71 -7.35
C THR A 389 58.79 7.67 -7.59
N ARG A 390 59.02 8.99 -7.53
CA ARG A 390 58.01 9.98 -7.90
C ARG A 390 57.51 9.82 -9.33
N GLY A 391 58.40 9.53 -10.27
CA GLY A 391 58.06 9.26 -11.67
C GLY A 391 57.21 8.00 -11.84
N GLU A 392 57.54 6.92 -11.12
CA GLU A 392 56.77 5.67 -11.13
C GLU A 392 55.37 5.87 -10.55
N THR A 393 55.25 6.54 -9.40
CA THR A 393 53.95 6.86 -8.79
C THR A 393 53.11 7.76 -9.70
N ALA A 394 53.73 8.74 -10.37
CA ALA A 394 53.04 9.61 -11.31
C ALA A 394 52.53 8.84 -12.55
N ARG A 395 53.31 7.89 -13.08
CA ARG A 395 52.87 7.01 -14.19
C ARG A 395 51.73 6.10 -13.78
N ALA A 396 51.79 5.51 -12.60
CA ALA A 396 50.70 4.68 -12.08
C ALA A 396 49.40 5.48 -11.95
N ARG A 397 49.47 6.71 -11.41
CA ARG A 397 48.31 7.62 -11.36
C ARG A 397 47.80 8.02 -12.74
N LEU A 398 48.69 8.25 -13.70
CA LEU A 398 48.30 8.56 -15.08
C LEU A 398 47.51 7.41 -15.71
N GLY A 399 47.96 6.16 -15.55
CA GLY A 399 47.23 4.99 -16.02
C GLY A 399 45.84 4.85 -15.37
N GLU A 400 45.74 5.06 -14.06
CA GLU A 400 44.44 5.05 -13.36
C GLU A 400 43.49 6.15 -13.88
N ILE A 401 44.02 7.35 -14.14
CA ILE A 401 43.24 8.46 -14.71
C ILE A 401 42.81 8.16 -16.15
N GLU A 402 43.67 7.55 -16.96
CA GLU A 402 43.36 7.15 -18.33
C GLU A 402 42.26 6.08 -18.38
N GLU A 403 42.31 5.07 -17.51
CA GLU A 403 41.24 4.07 -17.38
C GLU A 403 39.92 4.70 -16.93
N ARG A 404 39.97 5.59 -15.93
CA ARG A 404 38.78 6.32 -15.47
C ARG A 404 38.21 7.23 -16.56
N LEU A 405 39.06 7.88 -17.34
CA LEU A 405 38.63 8.71 -18.47
C LEU A 405 37.95 7.86 -19.53
N ALA A 406 38.53 6.72 -19.92
CA ALA A 406 37.93 5.81 -20.88
C ALA A 406 36.56 5.29 -20.41
N ALA A 407 36.43 4.91 -19.14
CA ALA A 407 35.17 4.48 -18.55
C ALA A 407 34.13 5.62 -18.54
N ALA A 408 34.53 6.84 -18.17
CA ALA A 408 33.65 8.01 -18.15
C ALA A 408 33.20 8.41 -19.56
N THR A 409 34.07 8.34 -20.55
CA THR A 409 33.72 8.62 -21.95
C THR A 409 32.74 7.59 -22.48
N ALA A 410 32.95 6.29 -22.24
CA ALA A 410 32.01 5.24 -22.64
C ALA A 410 30.64 5.40 -21.96
N ALA A 411 30.61 5.75 -20.68
CA ALA A 411 29.38 6.02 -19.95
C ALA A 411 28.65 7.27 -20.50
N HIS A 412 29.39 8.31 -20.87
CA HIS A 412 28.82 9.52 -21.48
C HIS A 412 28.20 9.23 -22.85
N GLU A 413 28.90 8.48 -23.71
CA GLU A 413 28.37 8.09 -25.03
C GLU A 413 27.09 7.27 -24.87
N ALA A 414 27.08 6.28 -23.96
CA ALA A 414 25.89 5.48 -23.66
C ALA A 414 24.72 6.35 -23.14
N ALA A 415 25.00 7.30 -22.26
CA ALA A 415 23.98 8.19 -21.68
C ALA A 415 23.47 9.23 -22.70
N SER A 416 24.30 9.69 -23.63
CA SER A 416 23.96 10.74 -24.60
C SER A 416 22.88 10.31 -25.61
N GLY A 417 22.78 9.02 -25.93
CA GLY A 417 21.75 8.48 -26.83
C GLY A 417 20.39 8.23 -26.17
N ALA A 418 20.33 8.11 -24.84
CA ALA A 418 19.11 7.75 -24.13
C ALA A 418 17.99 8.81 -24.22
N PRO A 419 18.24 10.13 -24.14
CA PRO A 419 17.20 11.15 -24.27
C PRO A 419 16.48 11.11 -25.62
N ALA A 420 17.21 10.91 -26.72
CA ALA A 420 16.62 10.83 -28.05
C ALA A 420 15.72 9.60 -28.22
N ALA A 421 16.14 8.45 -27.66
CA ALA A 421 15.33 7.23 -27.67
C ALA A 421 14.04 7.39 -26.82
N ILE A 422 14.15 8.01 -25.65
CA ILE A 422 13.01 8.30 -24.77
C ILE A 422 12.03 9.26 -25.45
N GLU A 423 12.52 10.33 -26.08
CA GLU A 423 11.68 11.28 -26.80
C GLU A 423 10.97 10.64 -28.01
N GLY A 424 11.65 9.74 -28.73
CA GLY A 424 11.03 8.94 -29.79
C GLY A 424 9.90 8.05 -29.26
N LYS A 425 10.13 7.33 -28.15
CA LYS A 425 9.12 6.49 -27.51
C LYS A 425 7.95 7.29 -26.97
N ARG A 426 8.22 8.47 -26.41
CA ARG A 426 7.20 9.40 -25.92
C ARG A 426 6.28 9.86 -27.05
N ARG A 427 6.81 10.21 -28.23
CA ARG A 427 5.98 10.57 -29.39
C ARG A 427 5.10 9.42 -29.85
N GLU A 428 5.67 8.23 -29.98
CA GLU A 428 4.92 7.02 -30.36
C GLU A 428 3.76 6.75 -29.38
N LEU A 429 4.00 6.89 -28.07
CA LEU A 429 2.96 6.72 -27.05
C LEU A 429 1.89 7.83 -27.11
N LEU A 430 2.27 9.08 -27.36
CA LEU A 430 1.32 10.18 -27.50
C LEU A 430 0.41 9.99 -28.73
N ASP A 431 0.97 9.52 -29.84
CA ASP A 431 0.20 9.21 -31.05
C ASP A 431 -0.80 8.07 -30.81
N LEU A 432 -0.37 7.01 -30.09
CA LEU A 432 -1.24 5.91 -29.69
C LEU A 432 -2.38 6.36 -28.76
N ILE A 433 -2.08 7.24 -27.81
CA ILE A 433 -3.08 7.84 -26.91
C ILE A 433 -4.09 8.65 -27.73
N GLY A 434 -3.62 9.50 -28.65
CA GLY A 434 -4.50 10.28 -29.53
C GLY A 434 -5.43 9.39 -30.36
N ALA A 435 -4.90 8.31 -30.95
CA ALA A 435 -5.71 7.35 -31.72
C ALA A 435 -6.71 6.58 -30.83
N ALA A 436 -6.36 6.26 -29.59
CA ALA A 436 -7.27 5.62 -28.64
C ALA A 436 -8.37 6.57 -28.16
N GLU A 437 -8.05 7.84 -27.89
CA GLU A 437 -9.03 8.86 -27.51
C GLU A 437 -10.02 9.13 -28.63
N GLN A 438 -9.55 9.19 -29.88
CA GLN A 438 -10.44 9.38 -31.03
C GLN A 438 -11.41 8.19 -31.16
N ARG A 439 -10.92 6.95 -31.11
CA ARG A 439 -11.78 5.75 -31.13
C ARG A 439 -12.80 5.76 -29.99
N ARG A 440 -12.41 6.23 -28.80
CA ARG A 440 -13.33 6.35 -27.65
C ARG A 440 -14.43 7.37 -27.92
N ARG A 441 -14.10 8.53 -28.50
CA ARG A 441 -15.08 9.57 -28.86
C ARG A 441 -16.06 9.04 -29.90
N ASP A 442 -15.57 8.46 -30.98
CA ASP A 442 -16.41 7.92 -32.06
C ASP A 442 -17.38 6.83 -31.54
N ALA A 443 -16.90 5.96 -30.63
CA ALA A 443 -17.74 4.95 -29.99
C ALA A 443 -18.78 5.53 -29.03
N ALA A 444 -18.43 6.59 -28.29
CA ALA A 444 -19.34 7.29 -27.38
C ALA A 444 -20.46 8.00 -28.14
N ASP A 445 -20.12 8.67 -29.25
CA ASP A 445 -21.09 9.33 -30.12
C ASP A 445 -22.05 8.31 -30.76
N SER A 446 -21.52 7.18 -31.23
CA SER A 446 -22.33 6.07 -31.77
C SER A 446 -23.27 5.47 -30.73
N LEU A 447 -22.82 5.33 -29.48
CA LEU A 447 -23.64 4.84 -28.38
C LEU A 447 -24.76 5.83 -28.03
N ALA A 448 -24.45 7.12 -27.95
CA ALA A 448 -25.43 8.16 -27.65
C ALA A 448 -26.54 8.20 -28.72
N GLU A 449 -26.17 8.08 -30.00
CA GLU A 449 -27.12 8.01 -31.10
C GLU A 449 -27.99 6.74 -31.02
N ALA A 450 -27.40 5.58 -30.77
CA ALA A 450 -28.14 4.32 -30.62
C ALA A 450 -29.10 4.35 -29.42
N GLN A 451 -28.70 4.96 -28.31
CA GLN A 451 -29.55 5.13 -27.13
C GLN A 451 -30.72 6.08 -27.41
N ARG A 452 -30.50 7.17 -28.14
CA ARG A 452 -31.58 8.08 -28.56
C ARG A 452 -32.61 7.35 -29.42
N LEU A 453 -32.15 6.61 -30.43
CA LEU A 453 -33.03 5.83 -31.32
C LEU A 453 -33.80 4.75 -30.56
N ALA A 454 -33.17 4.07 -29.60
CA ALA A 454 -33.84 3.08 -28.77
C ALA A 454 -34.94 3.70 -27.88
N GLN A 455 -34.68 4.88 -27.29
CA GLN A 455 -35.69 5.60 -26.50
C GLN A 455 -36.85 6.10 -27.36
N GLU A 456 -36.59 6.56 -28.58
CA GLU A 456 -37.63 6.95 -29.54
C GLU A 456 -38.49 5.75 -29.94
N ALA A 457 -37.87 4.60 -30.21
CA ALA A 457 -38.57 3.36 -30.52
C ALA A 457 -39.44 2.85 -29.36
N ASP A 458 -38.92 2.90 -28.12
CA ASP A 458 -39.67 2.52 -26.91
C ASP A 458 -40.88 3.43 -26.67
N ARG A 459 -40.72 4.75 -26.87
CA ARG A 459 -41.84 5.69 -26.81
C ARG A 459 -42.89 5.40 -27.88
N ALA A 460 -42.47 5.13 -29.11
CA ALA A 460 -43.38 4.77 -30.20
C ALA A 460 -44.14 3.47 -29.92
N ALA A 461 -43.46 2.45 -29.37
CA ALA A 461 -44.07 1.19 -28.98
C ALA A 461 -45.13 1.39 -27.89
N LYS A 462 -44.81 2.15 -26.83
CA LYS A 462 -45.76 2.46 -25.75
C LYS A 462 -46.99 3.21 -26.24
N LEU A 463 -46.83 4.16 -27.15
CA LEU A 463 -47.95 4.88 -27.77
C LEU A 463 -48.81 3.94 -28.61
N ALA A 464 -48.19 3.02 -29.36
CA ALA A 464 -48.92 2.03 -30.16
C ALA A 464 -49.69 1.03 -29.28
N ASP A 465 -49.09 0.56 -28.17
CA ASP A 465 -49.74 -0.33 -27.21
C ASP A 465 -50.93 0.34 -26.52
N ALA A 466 -50.79 1.61 -26.13
CA ALA A 466 -51.89 2.39 -25.56
C ALA A 466 -53.06 2.55 -26.56
N ALA A 467 -52.76 2.89 -27.81
CA ALA A 467 -53.78 3.00 -28.85
C ALA A 467 -54.46 1.64 -29.14
N ALA A 468 -53.70 0.54 -29.12
CA ALA A 468 -54.24 -0.81 -29.29
C ALA A 468 -55.13 -1.22 -28.11
N ALA A 469 -54.77 -0.85 -26.87
CA ALA A 469 -55.60 -1.08 -25.69
C ALA A 469 -56.92 -0.29 -25.77
N GLU A 470 -56.86 1.00 -26.12
CA GLU A 470 -58.05 1.84 -26.29
C GLU A 470 -58.98 1.29 -27.38
N ALA A 471 -58.43 0.83 -28.51
CA ALA A 471 -59.22 0.20 -29.57
C ALA A 471 -59.89 -1.11 -29.11
N ARG A 472 -59.20 -1.93 -28.30
CA ARG A 472 -59.77 -3.17 -27.73
C ARG A 472 -60.90 -2.86 -26.74
N GLU A 473 -60.73 -1.86 -25.88
CA GLU A 473 -61.77 -1.42 -24.95
C GLU A 473 -62.99 -0.85 -25.69
N ALA A 474 -62.77 -0.03 -26.72
CA ALA A 474 -63.84 0.49 -27.57
C ALA A 474 -64.61 -0.64 -28.26
N ARG A 475 -63.90 -1.64 -28.80
CA ARG A 475 -64.51 -2.83 -29.39
C ARG A 475 -65.34 -3.62 -28.38
N ALA A 476 -64.76 -3.95 -27.22
CA ALA A 476 -65.46 -4.69 -26.17
C ALA A 476 -66.72 -3.94 -25.69
N ARG A 477 -66.63 -2.61 -25.57
CA ARG A 477 -67.79 -1.75 -25.24
C ARG A 477 -68.88 -1.82 -26.30
N LEU A 478 -68.51 -1.73 -27.59
CA LEU A 478 -69.47 -1.80 -28.70
C LEU A 478 -70.10 -3.19 -28.82
N GLU A 479 -69.32 -4.27 -28.64
CA GLU A 479 -69.82 -5.65 -28.59
C GLU A 479 -70.80 -5.83 -27.43
N ALA A 480 -70.46 -5.38 -26.22
CA ALA A 480 -71.36 -5.43 -25.07
C ALA A 480 -72.64 -4.59 -25.28
N GLN A 481 -72.55 -3.43 -25.95
CA GLN A 481 -73.73 -2.63 -26.31
C GLN A 481 -74.62 -3.33 -27.33
N ALA A 482 -74.04 -4.01 -28.32
CA ALA A 482 -74.78 -4.78 -29.31
C ALA A 482 -75.46 -5.99 -28.65
N GLU A 483 -74.75 -6.75 -27.82
CA GLU A 483 -75.31 -7.86 -27.04
C GLU A 483 -76.43 -7.39 -26.11
N ALA A 484 -76.24 -6.28 -25.37
CA ALA A 484 -77.26 -5.70 -24.52
C ALA A 484 -78.47 -5.16 -25.32
N ALA A 485 -78.28 -4.71 -26.57
CA ALA A 485 -79.40 -4.33 -27.43
C ALA A 485 -80.20 -5.55 -27.89
N VAL A 486 -79.53 -6.63 -28.29
CA VAL A 486 -80.16 -7.91 -28.65
C VAL A 486 -80.90 -8.49 -27.44
N ALA A 487 -80.24 -8.58 -26.29
CA ALA A 487 -80.84 -9.07 -25.05
C ALA A 487 -82.06 -8.22 -24.62
N ARG A 488 -82.03 -6.90 -24.80
CA ARG A 488 -83.19 -6.03 -24.53
C ARG A 488 -84.36 -6.29 -25.47
N VAL A 489 -84.11 -6.60 -26.74
CA VAL A 489 -85.17 -6.98 -27.69
C VAL A 489 -85.78 -8.32 -27.27
N GLU A 490 -84.95 -9.30 -26.91
CA GLU A 490 -85.40 -10.61 -26.41
C GLU A 490 -86.11 -10.52 -25.05
N GLU A 491 -85.64 -9.68 -24.15
CA GLU A 491 -86.28 -9.41 -22.85
C GLU A 491 -87.60 -8.66 -23.03
N ALA A 492 -87.67 -7.67 -23.92
CA ALA A 492 -88.93 -7.01 -24.25
C ALA A 492 -89.94 -8.01 -24.86
N ALA A 493 -89.46 -8.92 -25.72
CA ALA A 493 -90.28 -9.98 -26.28
C ALA A 493 -90.74 -11.00 -25.23
N ARG A 494 -89.86 -11.41 -24.31
CA ARG A 494 -90.21 -12.29 -23.18
C ARG A 494 -91.12 -11.60 -22.18
N THR A 495 -90.88 -10.34 -21.84
CA THR A 495 -91.73 -9.58 -20.91
C THR A 495 -93.13 -9.42 -21.48
N ALA A 496 -93.25 -9.18 -22.79
CA ALA A 496 -94.52 -9.21 -23.50
C ALA A 496 -95.24 -10.56 -23.30
N GLU A 497 -94.50 -11.66 -23.50
CA GLU A 497 -95.02 -13.01 -23.38
C GLU A 497 -95.35 -13.41 -21.92
N GLU A 498 -94.52 -13.08 -20.94
CA GLU A 498 -94.73 -13.41 -19.53
C GLU A 498 -95.80 -12.53 -18.87
N THR A 499 -95.79 -11.22 -19.16
CA THR A 499 -96.72 -10.25 -18.54
C THR A 499 -98.09 -10.27 -19.19
N CYS A 500 -98.14 -10.47 -20.51
CA CYS A 500 -99.37 -10.38 -21.28
C CYS A 500 -99.78 -11.70 -21.95
N SER A 501 -99.01 -12.79 -21.78
CA SER A 501 -99.30 -14.12 -22.38
C SER A 501 -99.47 -14.09 -23.90
N ALA A 502 -98.78 -13.16 -24.58
CA ALA A 502 -98.84 -13.02 -26.03
C ALA A 502 -97.55 -12.43 -26.63
N PRO A 503 -97.25 -12.73 -27.90
CA PRO A 503 -96.07 -12.18 -28.57
C PRO A 503 -96.20 -10.65 -28.82
N PRO A 504 -95.09 -9.92 -29.02
CA PRO A 504 -95.10 -8.46 -29.18
C PRO A 504 -96.03 -7.91 -30.27
N ALA A 505 -96.28 -8.70 -31.32
CA ALA A 505 -97.20 -8.34 -32.41
C ALA A 505 -98.67 -8.24 -31.95
N ASP A 506 -99.05 -8.95 -30.89
CA ASP A 506 -100.43 -9.08 -30.40
C ASP A 506 -100.72 -8.15 -29.21
N LEU A 507 -99.69 -7.52 -28.63
CA LEU A 507 -99.80 -6.63 -27.47
C LEU A 507 -100.72 -5.42 -27.71
N LEU A 508 -100.75 -4.91 -28.95
CA LEU A 508 -101.64 -3.80 -29.32
C LEU A 508 -103.11 -4.19 -29.16
N GLY A 509 -103.45 -5.44 -29.42
CA GLY A 509 -104.80 -5.98 -29.20
C GLY A 509 -105.13 -6.13 -27.71
N ILE A 510 -104.15 -6.54 -26.88
CA ILE A 510 -104.33 -6.71 -25.42
C ILE A 510 -104.47 -5.37 -24.70
N ALA A 511 -103.74 -4.34 -25.17
CA ALA A 511 -103.90 -2.98 -24.68
C ALA A 511 -105.23 -2.32 -25.12
N GLU A 512 -106.12 -3.07 -25.78
CA GLU A 512 -107.38 -2.62 -26.39
C GLU A 512 -107.17 -1.42 -27.33
N HIS A 513 -106.00 -1.33 -27.95
CA HIS A 513 -105.64 -0.25 -28.84
C HIS A 513 -106.30 -0.49 -30.21
N LYS A 514 -107.08 0.48 -30.69
CA LYS A 514 -107.81 0.34 -31.96
C LYS A 514 -106.86 0.45 -33.15
N ASP A 515 -106.98 -0.48 -34.11
CA ASP A 515 -106.24 -0.43 -35.37
C ASP A 515 -106.45 0.92 -36.08
N GLY A 516 -105.37 1.68 -36.28
CA GLY A 516 -105.37 3.00 -36.91
C GLY A 516 -105.53 4.20 -35.97
N ALA A 517 -105.66 4.01 -34.65
CA ALA A 517 -105.56 5.10 -33.68
C ALA A 517 -104.10 5.47 -33.40
N GLU A 518 -103.78 6.77 -33.28
CA GLU A 518 -102.44 7.22 -32.89
C GLU A 518 -102.03 6.58 -31.56
N LEU A 519 -100.88 5.92 -31.55
CA LEU A 519 -100.30 5.37 -30.34
C LEU A 519 -100.09 6.52 -29.34
N PRO A 520 -100.51 6.37 -28.07
CA PRO A 520 -100.20 7.37 -27.06
C PRO A 520 -98.70 7.61 -27.05
N THR A 521 -98.30 8.88 -27.02
CA THR A 521 -96.89 9.27 -27.04
C THR A 521 -96.18 8.62 -25.86
N ARG A 522 -94.97 8.08 -26.10
CA ARG A 522 -94.15 7.48 -25.06
C ARG A 522 -94.01 8.38 -23.82
N GLU A 523 -94.00 9.70 -24.01
CA GLU A 523 -94.02 10.70 -22.94
C GLU A 523 -95.21 10.62 -21.97
N ASP A 524 -96.39 10.21 -22.41
CA ASP A 524 -97.58 10.15 -21.56
C ASP A 524 -97.63 8.88 -20.70
N ILE A 525 -97.10 7.77 -21.24
CA ILE A 525 -96.87 6.52 -20.50
C ILE A 525 -95.70 6.71 -19.53
N ASP A 526 -94.61 7.31 -19.99
CA ASP A 526 -93.43 7.62 -19.19
C ASP A 526 -93.78 8.62 -18.08
N ARG A 527 -94.65 9.63 -18.28
CA ARG A 527 -95.12 10.52 -17.19
C ARG A 527 -95.85 9.78 -16.06
N ARG A 528 -96.67 8.78 -16.40
CA ARG A 528 -97.36 7.95 -15.40
C ARG A 528 -96.40 7.00 -14.68
N LEU A 529 -95.46 6.42 -15.41
CA LEU A 529 -94.41 5.55 -14.85
C LEU A 529 -93.40 6.35 -14.00
N GLU A 530 -93.03 7.56 -14.43
CA GLU A 530 -92.16 8.51 -13.74
C GLU A 530 -92.78 9.02 -12.46
N ARG A 531 -94.09 9.24 -12.41
CA ARG A 531 -94.76 9.59 -11.15
C ARG A 531 -94.55 8.50 -10.10
N TYR A 532 -94.73 7.23 -10.46
CA TYR A 532 -94.51 6.10 -9.55
C TYR A 532 -93.02 5.80 -9.29
N ARG A 533 -92.13 6.04 -10.26
CA ARG A 533 -90.68 5.92 -10.07
C ARG A 533 -90.10 7.06 -9.24
N ARG A 534 -90.62 8.28 -9.33
CA ARG A 534 -90.25 9.42 -8.49
C ARG A 534 -90.64 9.19 -7.04
N GLU A 535 -91.82 8.65 -6.76
CA GLU A 535 -92.20 8.23 -5.40
C GLU A 535 -91.22 7.19 -4.83
N ARG A 536 -90.65 6.32 -5.67
CA ARG A 536 -89.59 5.36 -5.32
C ARG A 536 -88.19 6.00 -5.18
N GLU A 537 -87.83 6.94 -6.03
CA GLU A 537 -86.54 7.65 -6.00
C GLU A 537 -86.43 8.71 -4.90
N THR A 538 -87.56 9.27 -4.45
CA THR A 538 -87.59 10.24 -3.34
C THR A 538 -87.15 9.59 -2.01
N LEU A 539 -87.23 8.26 -1.91
CA LEU A 539 -86.67 7.48 -0.79
C LEU A 539 -85.14 7.28 -0.87
N GLY A 540 -84.52 7.56 -2.03
CA GLY A 540 -83.08 7.40 -2.26
C GLY A 540 -82.61 5.94 -2.29
N GLY A 541 -81.48 5.68 -2.95
CA GLY A 541 -80.79 4.39 -2.87
C GLY A 541 -79.98 4.30 -1.56
N VAL A 542 -80.14 3.21 -0.81
CA VAL A 542 -79.25 2.90 0.33
C VAL A 542 -77.89 2.47 -0.25
N ASN A 543 -76.82 3.20 0.06
CA ASN A 543 -75.47 2.83 -0.36
C ASN A 543 -74.98 1.62 0.47
N LEU A 544 -75.22 0.41 -0.04
CA LEU A 544 -74.83 -0.85 0.60
C LEU A 544 -73.30 -1.06 0.66
N ARG A 545 -72.51 -0.29 -0.10
CA ARG A 545 -71.03 -0.35 -0.12
C ARG A 545 -70.37 0.76 0.68
N ALA A 546 -71.14 1.68 1.26
CA ALA A 546 -70.62 2.75 2.10
C ALA A 546 -69.77 2.21 3.25
N ASP A 547 -70.14 1.04 3.79
CA ASP A 547 -69.42 0.41 4.90
C ASP A 547 -68.08 -0.20 4.46
N GLU A 548 -67.96 -0.67 3.21
CA GLU A 548 -66.71 -1.17 2.62
C GLU A 548 -65.78 -0.03 2.20
N GLU A 549 -66.31 1.00 1.53
CA GLU A 549 -65.55 2.18 1.12
C GLU A 549 -65.03 2.96 2.34
N MET A 550 -65.82 3.06 3.41
CA MET A 550 -65.36 3.63 4.68
C MET A 550 -64.21 2.82 5.28
N ARG A 551 -64.26 1.48 5.26
CA ARG A 551 -63.19 0.62 5.76
C ARG A 551 -61.90 0.75 4.94
N GLU A 552 -62.01 0.83 3.61
CA GLU A 552 -60.86 0.99 2.71
C GLU A 552 -60.18 2.35 2.90
N VAL A 553 -60.96 3.43 2.98
CA VAL A 553 -60.43 4.78 3.25
C VAL A 553 -59.86 4.87 4.67
N ALA A 554 -60.49 4.24 5.68
CA ALA A 554 -59.99 4.19 7.04
C ALA A 554 -58.66 3.42 7.14
N ALA A 555 -58.52 2.29 6.45
CA ALA A 555 -57.29 1.52 6.40
C ALA A 555 -56.14 2.32 5.76
N ARG A 556 -56.43 3.04 4.66
CA ARG A 556 -55.44 3.90 4.00
C ARG A 556 -55.03 5.10 4.86
N LEU A 557 -55.97 5.64 5.65
CA LEU A 557 -55.67 6.70 6.61
C LEU A 557 -54.79 6.19 7.76
N GLU A 558 -55.03 4.97 8.22
CA GLU A 558 -54.24 4.33 9.28
C GLU A 558 -52.80 4.02 8.80
N GLU A 559 -52.64 3.52 7.58
CA GLU A 559 -51.33 3.28 6.95
C GLU A 559 -50.52 4.58 6.81
N LEU A 560 -51.11 5.62 6.21
CA LEU A 560 -50.48 6.94 6.09
C LEU A 560 -50.17 7.57 7.47
N GLY A 561 -51.00 7.29 8.48
CA GLY A 561 -50.75 7.68 9.86
C GLY A 561 -49.50 7.03 10.44
N ARG A 562 -49.32 5.72 10.23
CA ARG A 562 -48.12 4.97 10.67
C ARG A 562 -46.86 5.42 9.96
N GLU A 563 -46.91 5.63 8.64
CA GLU A 563 -45.77 6.13 7.86
C GLU A 563 -45.31 7.51 8.33
N ARG A 564 -46.27 8.40 8.63
CA ARG A 564 -45.99 9.71 9.20
C ARG A 564 -45.36 9.61 10.58
N GLU A 565 -45.90 8.78 11.47
CA GLU A 565 -45.34 8.59 12.82
C GLU A 565 -43.91 8.05 12.78
N ASP A 566 -43.59 7.14 11.85
CA ASP A 566 -42.24 6.61 11.67
C ASP A 566 -41.27 7.69 11.15
N CYS A 567 -41.69 8.49 10.17
CA CYS A 567 -40.92 9.64 9.70
C CYS A 567 -40.66 10.65 10.84
N ASP A 568 -41.68 11.00 11.62
CA ASP A 568 -41.56 11.90 12.78
C ASP A 568 -40.67 11.28 13.88
N GLY A 569 -40.70 9.95 14.03
CA GLY A 569 -39.79 9.19 14.89
C GLY A 569 -38.32 9.27 14.44
N ALA A 570 -38.07 9.07 13.15
CA ALA A 570 -36.74 9.18 12.55
C ALA A 570 -36.18 10.61 12.66
N ILE A 571 -37.01 11.63 12.40
CA ILE A 571 -36.63 13.04 12.56
C ILE A 571 -36.25 13.34 14.01
N ARG A 572 -37.01 12.85 14.99
CA ARG A 572 -36.68 13.02 16.42
C ARG A 572 -35.35 12.36 16.79
N LYS A 573 -35.11 11.12 16.31
CA LYS A 573 -33.83 10.41 16.54
C LYS A 573 -32.65 11.16 15.93
N LEU A 574 -32.79 11.64 14.69
CA LEU A 574 -31.74 12.40 14.01
C LEU A 574 -31.46 13.73 14.72
N ARG A 575 -32.49 14.47 15.13
CA ARG A 575 -32.32 15.73 15.89
C ARG A 575 -31.65 15.49 17.25
N ALA A 576 -31.99 14.40 17.94
CA ALA A 576 -31.34 14.03 19.21
C ALA A 576 -29.86 13.66 19.00
N ALA A 577 -29.54 12.91 17.93
CA ALA A 577 -28.16 12.57 17.58
C ALA A 577 -27.33 13.81 17.23
N ILE A 578 -27.87 14.73 16.43
CA ILE A 578 -27.24 16.02 16.11
C ILE A 578 -27.01 16.83 17.39
N GLY A 579 -27.99 16.88 18.29
CA GLY A 579 -27.86 17.57 19.57
C GLY A 579 -26.76 17.00 20.46
N SER A 580 -26.60 15.68 20.49
CA SER A 580 -25.52 15.00 21.22
C SER A 580 -24.15 15.31 20.61
N LEU A 581 -24.03 15.23 19.28
CA LEU A 581 -22.79 15.53 18.57
C LEU A 581 -22.37 17.00 18.73
N ASN A 582 -23.31 17.94 18.62
CA ASN A 582 -23.02 19.35 18.81
C ASN A 582 -22.57 19.66 20.24
N ARG A 583 -23.11 18.96 21.24
CA ARG A 583 -22.66 19.11 22.64
C ARG A 583 -21.22 18.63 22.82
N GLU A 584 -20.91 17.45 22.30
CA GLU A 584 -19.56 16.90 22.36
C GLU A 584 -18.56 17.77 21.58
N ALA A 585 -18.96 18.28 20.42
CA ALA A 585 -18.15 19.21 19.62
C ALA A 585 -17.87 20.51 20.38
N ARG A 586 -18.87 21.11 21.04
CA ARG A 586 -18.71 22.31 21.88
C ARG A 586 -17.75 22.07 23.04
N GLU A 587 -17.90 20.95 23.75
CA GLU A 587 -17.01 20.61 24.88
C GLU A 587 -15.56 20.45 24.43
N ARG A 588 -15.33 19.71 23.33
CA ARG A 588 -13.98 19.50 22.78
C ARG A 588 -13.37 20.80 22.24
N LEU A 589 -14.16 21.61 21.53
CA LEU A 589 -13.68 22.87 20.95
C LEU A 589 -13.35 23.89 22.05
N ASN A 590 -14.18 23.99 23.09
CA ASN A 590 -13.91 24.89 24.21
C ASN A 590 -12.65 24.46 24.99
N ALA A 591 -12.50 23.15 25.26
CA ALA A 591 -11.30 22.62 25.92
C ALA A 591 -10.01 22.86 25.12
N ALA A 592 -10.09 22.71 23.79
CA ALA A 592 -8.97 23.03 22.89
C ALA A 592 -8.67 24.53 22.88
N PHE A 593 -9.70 25.37 22.77
CA PHE A 593 -9.56 26.84 22.79
C PHE A 593 -8.90 27.33 24.08
N GLU A 594 -9.36 26.89 25.26
CA GLU A 594 -8.77 27.28 26.54
C GLU A 594 -7.31 26.83 26.66
N THR A 595 -6.99 25.64 26.14
CA THR A 595 -5.62 25.11 26.16
C THR A 595 -4.69 25.90 25.25
N VAL A 596 -5.13 26.18 24.02
CA VAL A 596 -4.36 27.00 23.06
C VAL A 596 -4.21 28.42 23.58
N ASN A 597 -5.27 29.03 24.14
CA ASN A 597 -5.20 30.38 24.69
C ASN A 597 -4.18 30.48 25.83
N ARG A 598 -4.21 29.52 26.77
CA ARG A 598 -3.23 29.46 27.87
C ARG A 598 -1.79 29.28 27.38
N ASN A 599 -1.57 28.40 26.41
CA ASN A 599 -0.27 28.20 25.80
C ASN A 599 0.20 29.46 25.07
N PHE A 600 -0.70 30.13 24.34
CA PHE A 600 -0.43 31.34 23.60
C PHE A 600 -0.03 32.50 24.52
N THR A 601 -0.77 32.74 25.60
CA THR A 601 -0.41 33.75 26.59
C THR A 601 0.98 33.47 27.19
N THR A 602 1.26 32.20 27.52
CA THR A 602 2.53 31.80 28.13
C THR A 602 3.71 32.01 27.16
N LEU A 603 3.59 31.53 25.92
CA LEU A 603 4.64 31.64 24.92
C LEU A 603 4.86 33.09 24.48
N PHE A 604 3.78 33.87 24.35
CA PHE A 604 3.88 35.29 24.00
C PHE A 604 4.65 36.07 25.08
N THR A 605 4.30 35.90 26.36
CA THR A 605 5.00 36.59 27.44
C THR A 605 6.48 36.17 27.52
N ARG A 606 6.81 34.90 27.25
CA ARG A 606 8.21 34.43 27.16
C ARG A 606 8.95 35.07 25.98
N LEU A 607 8.35 35.08 24.79
CA LEU A 607 8.96 35.59 23.56
C LEU A 607 9.20 37.11 23.61
N PHE A 608 8.33 37.87 24.28
CA PHE A 608 8.47 39.32 24.42
C PHE A 608 9.14 39.78 25.72
N ASN A 609 9.52 38.87 26.63
CA ASN A 609 10.01 39.15 27.99
C ASN A 609 9.05 40.06 28.79
N GLY A 610 7.74 39.84 28.63
CA GLY A 610 6.67 40.70 29.15
C GLY A 610 5.54 40.88 28.13
N GLY A 611 4.56 41.73 28.45
CA GLY A 611 3.37 41.92 27.62
C GLY A 611 2.26 40.91 27.88
N GLN A 612 1.12 41.10 27.23
CA GLN A 612 -0.09 40.27 27.37
C GLN A 612 -0.66 39.96 25.99
N ALA A 613 -1.05 38.72 25.76
CA ALA A 613 -1.81 38.32 24.57
C ALA A 613 -2.88 37.31 24.95
N GLU A 614 -4.03 37.43 24.29
CA GLU A 614 -5.18 36.55 24.49
C GLU A 614 -5.95 36.37 23.19
N LEU A 615 -6.58 35.20 23.08
CA LEU A 615 -7.53 34.87 22.03
C LEU A 615 -8.94 35.21 22.53
N ARG A 616 -9.74 35.90 21.72
CA ARG A 616 -11.15 36.17 22.03
C ARG A 616 -12.05 35.64 20.92
N LEU A 617 -13.16 35.04 21.35
CA LEU A 617 -14.25 34.66 20.47
C LEU A 617 -15.14 35.90 20.22
N ILE A 618 -15.49 36.15 18.96
CA ILE A 618 -16.27 37.30 18.49
C ILE A 618 -17.45 36.80 17.66
N ASP A 619 -18.44 37.66 17.43
CA ASP A 619 -19.61 37.46 16.56
C ASP A 619 -20.71 36.51 17.09
N SER A 620 -20.41 35.59 18.02
CA SER A 620 -21.42 34.72 18.64
C SER A 620 -21.02 34.23 20.03
N GLU A 621 -22.01 33.89 20.87
CA GLU A 621 -21.79 33.16 22.13
C GLU A 621 -21.62 31.64 21.90
N ASP A 622 -22.04 31.12 20.73
CA ASP A 622 -21.80 29.72 20.36
C ASP A 622 -20.41 29.56 19.75
N VAL A 623 -19.54 28.79 20.43
CA VAL A 623 -18.16 28.54 20.02
C VAL A 623 -18.08 27.91 18.62
N LEU A 624 -19.12 27.20 18.16
CA LEU A 624 -19.17 26.61 16.82
C LEU A 624 -19.40 27.64 15.70
N GLU A 625 -19.97 28.80 16.02
CA GLU A 625 -20.32 29.86 15.07
C GLU A 625 -19.49 31.14 15.25
N ALA A 626 -18.75 31.25 16.36
CA ALA A 626 -17.94 32.41 16.69
C ALA A 626 -16.66 32.51 15.83
N GLY A 627 -16.32 33.74 15.43
CA GLY A 627 -15.02 34.08 14.87
C GLY A 627 -13.95 34.15 15.97
N LEU A 628 -12.67 34.07 15.59
CA LEU A 628 -11.55 34.15 16.52
C LEU A 628 -10.67 35.35 16.16
N GLU A 629 -10.47 36.27 17.10
CA GLU A 629 -9.59 37.42 16.95
C GLU A 629 -8.45 37.39 17.99
N ILE A 630 -7.28 37.82 17.55
CA ILE A 630 -6.04 37.81 18.34
C ILE A 630 -5.80 39.21 18.87
N PHE A 631 -5.77 39.35 20.19
CA PHE A 631 -5.40 40.59 20.86
C PHE A 631 -4.02 40.42 21.50
N ALA A 632 -3.10 41.32 21.16
CA ALA A 632 -1.75 41.29 21.69
C ALA A 632 -1.28 42.68 22.12
N SER A 633 -0.50 42.73 23.19
CA SER A 633 0.05 43.94 23.81
C SER A 633 1.53 43.71 24.11
N PRO A 634 2.43 44.05 23.17
CA PRO A 634 3.87 44.07 23.44
C PRO A 634 4.20 44.99 24.64
N PRO A 635 5.31 44.76 25.35
CA PRO A 635 5.68 45.56 26.51
C PRO A 635 5.77 47.06 26.16
N GLY A 636 4.96 47.89 26.83
CA GLY A 636 4.92 49.34 26.63
C GLY A 636 3.90 49.84 25.59
N LYS A 637 3.16 48.96 24.90
CA LYS A 637 2.06 49.32 23.98
C LYS A 637 0.69 48.93 24.56
N LYS A 638 -0.40 49.48 24.01
CA LYS A 638 -1.78 49.12 24.38
C LYS A 638 -2.21 47.85 23.63
N LEU A 639 -3.15 47.12 24.21
CA LEU A 639 -3.79 45.96 23.60
C LEU A 639 -4.47 46.36 22.28
N ALA A 640 -4.07 45.74 21.18
CA ALA A 640 -4.61 46.01 19.86
C ALA A 640 -4.80 44.69 19.09
N SER A 641 -5.67 44.72 18.08
CA SER A 641 -5.82 43.61 17.13
C SER A 641 -4.53 43.42 16.32
N MET A 642 -4.19 42.17 16.00
CA MET A 642 -2.97 41.81 15.26
C MET A 642 -2.78 42.63 13.97
N SER A 643 -3.87 42.99 13.29
CA SER A 643 -3.85 43.79 12.06
C SER A 643 -3.23 45.18 12.19
N LEU A 644 -3.13 45.72 13.42
CA LEU A 644 -2.62 47.07 13.72
C LEU A 644 -1.17 47.08 14.24
N MET A 645 -0.49 45.94 14.23
CA MET A 645 0.89 45.77 14.76
C MET A 645 1.97 45.97 13.68
N SER A 646 3.21 46.22 14.10
CA SER A 646 4.37 46.31 13.18
C SER A 646 4.69 44.95 12.56
N GLY A 647 5.20 44.89 11.32
CA GLY A 647 5.41 43.64 10.58
C GLY A 647 6.28 42.59 11.32
N GLY A 648 7.33 43.02 12.03
CA GLY A 648 8.14 42.11 12.87
C GLY A 648 7.41 41.63 14.13
N GLU A 649 6.55 42.48 14.72
CA GLU A 649 5.73 42.11 15.88
C GLU A 649 4.59 41.16 15.46
N GLN A 650 4.02 41.34 14.27
CA GLN A 650 3.03 40.44 13.67
C GLN A 650 3.62 39.06 13.43
N ALA A 651 4.83 38.99 12.85
CA ALA A 651 5.52 37.73 12.61
C ALA A 651 5.76 36.95 13.91
N LEU A 652 6.30 37.59 14.95
CA LEU A 652 6.51 36.95 16.26
C LEU A 652 5.21 36.52 16.94
N THR A 653 4.16 37.34 16.85
CA THR A 653 2.86 37.03 17.44
C THR A 653 2.22 35.83 16.74
N ALA A 654 2.30 35.77 15.41
CA ALA A 654 1.83 34.62 14.63
C ALA A 654 2.63 33.36 14.95
N THR A 655 3.96 33.47 15.05
CA THR A 655 4.84 32.35 15.44
C THR A 655 4.51 31.84 16.84
N ALA A 656 4.24 32.72 17.80
CA ALA A 656 3.80 32.34 19.15
C ALA A 656 2.46 31.58 19.13
N LEU A 657 1.52 31.96 18.28
CA LEU A 657 0.24 31.26 18.12
C LEU A 657 0.41 29.88 17.48
N ILE A 658 1.20 29.79 16.41
CA ILE A 658 1.49 28.52 15.73
C ILE A 658 2.11 27.54 16.73
N PHE A 659 3.08 27.98 17.52
CA PHE A 659 3.68 27.14 18.56
C PHE A 659 2.72 26.83 19.71
N ALA A 660 1.81 27.75 20.08
CA ALA A 660 0.80 27.49 21.10
C ALA A 660 -0.18 26.38 20.69
N VAL A 661 -0.60 26.39 19.43
CA VAL A 661 -1.41 25.33 18.82
C VAL A 661 -0.62 24.03 18.79
N PHE A 662 0.66 24.09 18.40
CA PHE A 662 1.54 22.92 18.37
C PHE A 662 1.72 22.29 19.76
N MET A 663 1.85 23.09 20.82
CA MET A 663 1.95 22.58 22.20
C MET A 663 0.68 21.90 22.71
N ALA A 664 -0.49 22.18 22.13
CA ALA A 664 -1.72 21.49 22.51
C ALA A 664 -1.73 20.02 22.08
N ASN A 665 -1.00 19.67 21.01
CA ASN A 665 -0.81 18.30 20.54
C ASN A 665 0.57 18.13 19.88
N PRO A 666 1.65 17.89 20.66
CA PRO A 666 3.01 17.91 20.15
C PRO A 666 3.27 16.76 19.17
N ALA A 667 3.72 17.10 17.96
CA ALA A 667 4.14 16.12 16.97
C ALA A 667 5.61 15.69 17.21
N PRO A 668 6.01 14.46 16.85
CA PRO A 668 7.38 13.99 17.07
C PRO A 668 8.44 14.74 16.24
N VAL A 669 8.04 15.38 15.14
CA VAL A 669 8.90 16.15 14.24
C VAL A 669 8.19 17.44 13.80
N CYS A 670 8.89 18.56 13.84
CA CYS A 670 8.43 19.86 13.36
C CYS A 670 9.43 20.43 12.35
N VAL A 671 8.95 20.83 11.17
CA VAL A 671 9.78 21.41 10.10
C VAL A 671 9.44 22.89 9.97
N LEU A 672 10.47 23.75 10.00
CA LEU A 672 10.35 25.20 9.96
C LEU A 672 11.21 25.71 8.80
N ASP A 673 10.59 26.33 7.80
CA ASP A 673 11.27 26.82 6.60
C ASP A 673 11.25 28.35 6.54
N GLU A 674 12.44 28.96 6.65
CA GLU A 674 12.71 30.40 6.63
C GLU A 674 11.80 31.26 7.53
N VAL A 675 11.34 30.69 8.65
CA VAL A 675 10.45 31.36 9.61
C VAL A 675 11.11 32.58 10.27
N ASP A 676 12.44 32.63 10.28
CA ASP A 676 13.26 33.71 10.82
C ASP A 676 13.58 34.82 9.82
N ALA A 677 13.22 34.68 8.53
CA ALA A 677 13.47 35.70 7.51
C ALA A 677 12.88 37.10 7.80
N PRO A 678 11.67 37.26 8.40
CA PRO A 678 11.12 38.58 8.72
C PRO A 678 11.56 39.13 10.09
N LEU A 679 12.46 38.44 10.81
CA LEU A 679 12.88 38.80 12.17
C LEU A 679 14.23 39.55 12.15
N ASP A 680 14.41 40.47 13.10
CA ASP A 680 15.72 41.09 13.36
C ASP A 680 16.59 40.22 14.28
N ASP A 681 17.90 40.49 14.34
CA ASP A 681 18.86 39.68 15.10
C ASP A 681 18.44 39.45 16.56
N ALA A 682 17.89 40.47 17.22
CA ALA A 682 17.45 40.39 18.60
C ALA A 682 16.23 39.45 18.77
N ASN A 683 15.31 39.43 17.81
CA ASN A 683 14.13 38.56 17.85
C ASN A 683 14.43 37.14 17.35
N VAL A 684 15.40 36.97 16.44
CA VAL A 684 15.95 35.66 16.06
C VAL A 684 16.54 34.95 17.27
N GLU A 685 17.26 35.65 18.14
CA GLU A 685 17.79 35.04 19.38
C GLU A 685 16.67 34.56 20.32
N ARG A 686 15.60 35.35 20.46
CA ARG A 686 14.43 34.96 21.30
C ARG A 686 13.70 33.76 20.71
N TYR A 687 13.55 33.72 19.40
CA TYR A 687 12.98 32.59 18.68
C TYR A 687 13.81 31.31 18.86
N CYS A 688 15.14 31.39 18.73
CA CYS A 688 16.02 30.22 18.92
C CYS A 688 15.95 29.69 20.36
N ARG A 689 15.90 30.57 21.36
CA ARG A 689 15.74 30.17 22.77
C ARG A 689 14.41 29.45 22.99
N LEU A 690 13.32 29.97 22.42
CA LEU A 690 12.01 29.35 22.49
C LEU A 690 12.01 27.95 21.89
N LEU A 691 12.62 27.76 20.71
CA LEU A 691 12.76 26.45 20.08
C LEU A 691 13.49 25.45 20.97
N GLN A 692 14.59 25.88 21.60
CA GLN A 692 15.37 25.02 22.49
C GLN A 692 14.59 24.62 23.74
N GLU A 693 13.86 25.57 24.35
CA GLU A 693 12.97 25.29 25.49
C GLU A 693 11.86 24.30 25.10
N MET A 694 11.21 24.53 23.96
CA MET A 694 10.14 23.65 23.46
C MET A 694 10.64 22.25 23.14
N ALA A 695 11.84 22.12 22.55
CA ALA A 695 12.47 20.83 22.26
C ALA A 695 12.69 20.03 23.55
N ASN A 696 13.14 20.70 24.61
CA ASN A 696 13.38 20.10 25.92
C ASN A 696 12.07 19.74 26.66
N GLU A 697 11.05 20.61 26.62
CA GLU A 697 9.78 20.40 27.32
C GLU A 697 8.91 19.33 26.65
N THR A 698 8.87 19.27 25.32
CA THR A 698 7.94 18.39 24.57
C THR A 698 8.60 17.15 23.97
N GLY A 699 9.93 17.08 23.92
CA GLY A 699 10.67 16.02 23.23
C GLY A 699 10.55 16.07 21.70
N THR A 700 10.04 17.18 21.14
CA THR A 700 9.87 17.39 19.71
C THR A 700 11.21 17.60 19.03
N ARG A 701 11.43 16.95 17.87
CA ARG A 701 12.60 17.22 17.02
C ARG A 701 12.30 18.33 16.02
N PHE A 702 13.04 19.43 16.10
CA PHE A 702 12.93 20.54 15.17
C PHE A 702 13.93 20.40 14.01
N ILE A 703 13.44 20.59 12.78
CA ILE A 703 14.24 20.70 11.57
C ILE A 703 14.03 22.12 11.05
N VAL A 704 15.07 22.96 11.13
CA VAL A 704 15.01 24.36 10.71
C VAL A 704 15.81 24.54 9.42
N ILE A 705 15.16 25.09 8.41
CA ILE A 705 15.78 25.51 7.15
C ILE A 705 15.90 27.04 7.22
N THR A 706 17.13 27.54 7.20
CA THR A 706 17.42 28.97 7.35
C THR A 706 18.73 29.34 6.66
N HIS A 707 18.87 30.61 6.29
CA HIS A 707 20.11 31.24 5.88
C HIS A 707 20.70 32.18 6.97
N SER A 708 20.03 32.33 8.12
CA SER A 708 20.47 33.17 9.24
C SER A 708 21.64 32.55 10.00
N ALA A 709 22.78 33.23 9.99
CA ALA A 709 23.97 32.79 10.72
C ALA A 709 23.72 32.67 12.24
N LEU A 710 22.86 33.52 12.80
CA LEU A 710 22.52 33.51 14.21
C LEU A 710 21.71 32.26 14.59
N THR A 711 20.72 31.89 13.78
CA THR A 711 19.95 30.65 13.95
C THR A 711 20.85 29.42 13.81
N MET A 712 21.72 29.37 12.80
CA MET A 712 22.66 28.25 12.60
C MET A 712 23.58 28.04 13.80
N SER A 713 24.07 29.11 14.43
CA SER A 713 24.96 29.02 15.59
C SER A 713 24.33 28.43 16.86
N ARG A 714 22.99 28.35 16.92
CA ARG A 714 22.23 27.91 18.10
C ARG A 714 21.63 26.51 17.93
N MET A 715 21.98 25.80 16.85
CA MET A 715 21.49 24.44 16.56
C MET A 715 22.50 23.37 16.98
N ASP A 716 22.02 22.15 17.28
CA ASP A 716 22.92 21.04 17.70
C ASP A 716 23.73 20.46 16.53
N ARG A 717 23.13 20.42 15.33
CA ARG A 717 23.74 19.81 14.14
C ARG A 717 23.30 20.54 12.89
N LEU A 718 24.26 20.83 12.01
CA LEU A 718 24.01 21.50 10.73
C LEU A 718 24.09 20.51 9.59
N TYR A 719 23.13 20.60 8.68
CA TYR A 719 23.13 19.89 7.41
C TYR A 719 23.18 20.92 6.29
N GLY A 720 24.37 21.10 5.71
CA GLY A 720 24.59 21.96 4.56
C GLY A 720 24.25 21.21 3.27
N VAL A 721 23.46 21.82 2.41
CA VAL A 721 23.25 21.34 1.04
C VAL A 721 24.20 22.10 0.13
N THR A 722 25.13 21.39 -0.50
CA THR A 722 26.06 21.98 -1.48
C THR A 722 25.80 21.41 -2.87
N MET A 723 25.95 22.25 -3.89
CA MET A 723 25.87 21.84 -5.30
C MET A 723 27.28 21.87 -5.89
N VAL A 724 28.04 20.81 -5.62
CA VAL A 724 29.38 20.63 -6.22
C VAL A 724 29.27 20.44 -7.73
N GLU A 725 28.18 19.81 -8.18
CA GLU A 725 27.80 19.69 -9.59
C GLU A 725 26.46 20.39 -9.84
N ARG A 726 26.35 21.05 -11.00
CA ARG A 726 25.16 21.83 -11.35
C ARG A 726 23.96 20.90 -11.52
N GLY A 727 23.02 20.94 -10.58
CA GLY A 727 21.79 20.12 -10.59
C GLY A 727 21.84 18.88 -9.70
N VAL A 728 22.95 18.60 -9.00
CA VAL A 728 23.05 17.52 -8.01
C VAL A 728 23.37 18.12 -6.64
N SER A 729 22.38 18.09 -5.76
CA SER A 729 22.51 18.54 -4.37
C SER A 729 23.14 17.42 -3.52
N GLN A 730 24.26 17.71 -2.87
CA GLN A 730 24.95 16.82 -1.96
C GLN A 730 24.80 17.32 -0.52
N LEU A 731 24.46 16.42 0.40
CA LEU A 731 24.29 16.75 1.81
C LEU A 731 25.63 16.60 2.54
N VAL A 732 26.05 17.64 3.25
CA VAL A 732 27.21 17.65 4.14
C VAL A 732 26.71 17.91 5.55
N SER A 733 27.13 17.12 6.54
CA SER A 733 26.72 17.33 7.93
C SER A 733 27.90 17.75 8.80
N VAL A 734 27.70 18.75 9.65
CA VAL A 734 28.65 19.19 10.68
C VAL A 734 27.96 19.09 12.04
N ASP A 735 28.60 18.42 12.99
CA ASP A 735 28.15 18.30 14.38
C ASP A 735 28.81 19.42 15.20
N LEU A 736 28.02 20.42 15.60
CA LEU A 736 28.53 21.61 16.28
C LEU A 736 28.99 21.29 17.71
N GLY A 737 28.33 20.34 18.39
CA GLY A 737 28.72 19.91 19.73
C GLY A 737 30.09 19.21 19.78
N LYS A 738 30.43 18.44 18.73
CA LYS A 738 31.78 17.87 18.57
C LYS A 738 32.83 18.91 18.17
N ALA A 739 32.44 19.91 17.39
CA ALA A 739 33.35 20.96 16.92
C ALA A 739 33.81 21.87 18.08
N GLU A 740 32.92 22.25 19.01
CA GLU A 740 33.30 23.00 20.21
C GLU A 740 34.24 22.20 21.14
N GLN A 741 34.03 20.89 21.29
CA GLN A 741 34.91 20.03 22.09
C GLN A 741 36.30 19.85 21.46
N LEU A 742 36.39 19.83 20.13
CA LEU A 742 37.67 19.79 19.40
C LEU A 742 38.41 21.14 19.47
N ALA A 743 37.70 22.26 19.38
CA ALA A 743 38.28 23.60 19.50
C ALA A 743 38.68 23.97 20.93
N ALA A 744 38.07 23.36 21.95
CA ALA A 744 38.47 23.53 23.36
C ALA A 744 39.60 22.57 23.80
N ALA A 745 39.99 21.60 22.96
CA ALA A 745 41.08 20.65 23.18
C ALA A 745 42.39 21.05 22.48
N GLU A 746 42.35 22.07 21.62
CA GLU A 746 43.49 22.86 21.14
C GLU A 746 43.72 24.09 22.05
#